data_AF-A0A3N2S171-F1
#
_entry.id   AF-A0A3N2S171-F1
#
_cell.length_a   1.000
_cell.length_b   1.000
_cell.length_c   1.000
_cell.angle_alpha   90.00
_cell.angle_beta   90.00
_cell.angle_gamma   90.00
#
_symmetry.space_group_name_H-M   'P 1'
#
loop_
_entity.id
_entity.type
_entity.pdbx_description
1 polymer ?
#
loop_
_entity_poly.entity_id
_entity_poly.type
_entity_poly.pdbx_seq_one_letter_code
_entity_poly.pdbx_strand_id
1 'polypeptide(L)'
;MLNKKLKKLIRDPNLFFNDMVEKQKKKYSHIYTKKIDGHNQYTVISAVYNVGRYLDEYFKSIVDQSLNFKKHIHLIMVDDGSVDDSASIIKKWQNKYPQNITYLWKENGGQASARNLGLEHVTTEWVTFIDPDDTLDINYFKHVDNNLHKNKKIKLASCNIVFFIEKNKIFKNNHPLNYKFKNKTNTVPISQNYNDIQLSASSAFFLFDIVRKNKLEFDPTVKPNFEDGKFISEYLLSISNGDVCFIDEAKYIYIKREDGTSTLDTSWQRVERYTDVFENGYINLLKKTADKYTIIPKYIQRAVLYELFWYIKHLVKKPERVDFLSDEEKDKFIGFMHEAFSYIDVKEIMSFNLAGCWFYHKIGAISYFKKESVETQFVYVNGYDAYKNIVKLTYFYLNEHFENITVDGVNTIPVFAKVANHDFLKDNFIKEKIIWVDITCSTSISIKLGDVTTFISLGGKNYKSSINVSDIIKHFKNIVPRYNISEKYRDCWLLMDRDTQADDNAEHLYRYITEKHPDQSVYFAIRRNSHDWERLLNDDFKLVEFGSHAHEDILKSCSKIISSHANYYVTNYLGKNMLAGRHFIFLQHGVIKDDLSEWLNNVEQINCFVTSTTDEYESIISNESRYIYGKKEVVLTGLPRHDRLLINSDQKENIILIMPTWRQNAVGALTGDGDSRIINPHFMETKFAISWFDFIHSSELRILLEKYNYRAIFFPHSNIQPYVPLFNVPDYIEIASHADGSIQDFFIKASLMITDFSSTAFEMAVQRKPTLYYQFDSEDCYSGGHTYSKGYFDYRDNGFGIVSEDKEGLIYSLEQALVNNCIPEPIILNRMNAAFPNMDGKNCERTYRAIKSLDEPVNILDIDVNLLRHYAIQASSYSRWAIAEERWKNYKSCAELFSVDDCVYLTQCLRMQGKFNEAYEIACSIDNKNHQLLNERALIMMSKLKWKDALQLWSYLEKDSKDNLYYCISLAFAGEQLKLKHLSDDNANDDFLKMCYLFSIRDWDKVVNLWDRIERLGFGEDIKQEYTHMMLLFISHAYRLIHSYDEAHKYLLEYEKYESGNIFCRYEIASLAFECENWQKVISQLQSACKDLSSLPVMFMYYYVVAAQALNKDIDYLFQEYESKNNINSMEHNDISYYSRILMRFNRWRDAHELLSALDSKNYDEIYFQAICLKELGDINNSYYTLTSTTLLPSSNGLRLRADLAQLNDDWQGAYQSWLEYLHSSSEAISAENIEKLQRLKIICNSSTAIH
;
A
#
# COMPACT_ATOMS: atom_id res chain seq x y z
N MET A 1 11.00 72.17 18.03
CA MET A 1 10.75 70.77 18.48
C MET A 1 11.19 69.68 17.49
N LEU A 2 11.27 69.92 16.17
CA LEU A 2 11.63 68.87 15.18
C LEU A 2 13.04 68.28 15.35
N ASN A 3 14.01 69.05 15.85
CA ASN A 3 15.43 68.66 15.85
C ASN A 3 15.79 67.58 16.91
N LYS A 4 15.01 67.44 17.99
CA LYS A 4 15.22 66.38 19.00
C LYS A 4 14.64 65.02 18.57
N LYS A 5 13.56 65.02 17.80
CA LYS A 5 12.89 63.81 17.29
C LYS A 5 13.72 63.12 16.21
N LEU A 6 14.29 63.90 15.30
CA LEU A 6 15.17 63.38 14.24
C LEU A 6 16.46 62.78 14.83
N LYS A 7 17.06 63.46 15.83
CA LYS A 7 18.22 62.93 16.55
C LYS A 7 17.90 61.66 17.35
N LYS A 8 16.69 61.52 17.90
CA LYS A 8 16.24 60.29 18.59
C LYS A 8 16.01 59.15 17.59
N LEU A 9 15.42 59.41 16.43
CA LEU A 9 15.23 58.43 15.35
C LEU A 9 16.58 57.90 14.81
N ILE A 10 17.59 58.75 14.66
CA ILE A 10 18.91 58.33 14.16
C ILE A 10 19.70 57.57 15.23
N ARG A 11 19.64 58.01 16.50
CA ARG A 11 20.42 57.42 17.60
C ARG A 11 19.83 56.12 18.13
N ASP A 12 18.50 56.04 18.20
CA ASP A 12 17.78 54.88 18.73
C ASP A 12 16.39 54.79 18.07
N PRO A 13 16.33 54.20 16.86
CA PRO A 13 15.10 54.11 16.08
C PRO A 13 13.98 53.38 16.83
N ASN A 14 14.33 52.33 17.58
CA ASN A 14 13.37 51.54 18.35
C ASN A 14 12.73 52.37 19.47
N LEU A 15 13.52 53.14 20.22
CA LEU A 15 12.99 54.03 21.25
C LEU A 15 12.14 55.18 20.67
N PHE A 16 12.42 55.62 19.44
CA PHE A 16 11.62 56.62 18.74
C PHE A 16 10.26 56.07 18.31
N PHE A 17 10.23 54.89 17.68
CA PHE A 17 8.98 54.26 17.26
C PHE A 17 8.15 53.80 18.47
N ASN A 18 8.78 53.29 19.53
CA ASN A 18 8.09 52.94 20.79
C ASN A 18 7.43 54.17 21.44
N ASP A 19 8.12 55.30 21.58
CA ASP A 19 7.54 56.56 22.09
C ASP A 19 6.38 57.06 21.21
N MET A 20 6.49 56.88 19.89
CA MET A 20 5.46 57.31 18.94
C MET A 20 4.21 56.45 19.03
N VAL A 21 4.39 55.12 19.18
CA VAL A 21 3.34 54.15 19.44
C VAL A 21 2.71 54.38 20.80
N GLU A 22 3.48 54.66 21.86
CA GLU A 22 2.96 55.03 23.18
C GLU A 22 2.17 56.34 23.14
N LYS A 23 2.65 57.34 22.40
CA LYS A 23 1.93 58.61 22.23
C LYS A 23 0.67 58.45 21.40
N GLN A 24 0.65 57.58 20.38
CA GLN A 24 -0.58 57.23 19.68
C GLN A 24 -1.52 56.44 20.59
N LYS A 25 -1.04 55.45 21.35
CA LYS A 25 -1.83 54.73 22.37
C LYS A 25 -2.47 55.69 23.37
N LYS A 26 -1.73 56.69 23.89
CA LYS A 26 -2.27 57.75 24.77
C LYS A 26 -3.24 58.71 24.07
N LYS A 27 -3.13 58.89 22.75
CA LYS A 27 -4.05 59.72 21.96
C LYS A 27 -5.38 59.00 21.67
N TYR A 28 -5.35 57.67 21.64
CA TYR A 28 -6.53 56.80 21.44
C TYR A 28 -7.06 56.18 22.75
N SER A 29 -6.36 56.31 23.88
CA SER A 29 -6.77 55.78 25.20
C SER A 29 -8.00 56.47 25.81
N HIS A 30 -8.56 57.48 25.15
CA HIS A 30 -9.76 58.20 25.58
C HIS A 30 -10.92 58.10 24.59
N ILE A 31 -10.86 57.19 23.60
CA ILE A 31 -12.07 56.79 22.87
C ILE A 31 -12.79 55.78 23.75
N TYR A 32 -13.70 56.26 24.60
CA TYR A 32 -14.65 55.40 25.29
C TYR A 32 -15.42 54.60 24.23
N THR A 33 -15.23 53.28 24.19
CA THR A 33 -16.08 52.40 23.39
C THR A 33 -17.51 52.64 23.86
N LYS A 34 -18.38 53.15 22.97
CA LYS A 34 -19.78 53.43 23.30
C LYS A 34 -20.42 52.11 23.75
N LYS A 35 -20.63 51.97 25.06
CA LYS A 35 -21.28 50.80 25.64
C LYS A 35 -22.71 50.73 25.11
N ILE A 36 -23.10 49.57 24.63
CA ILE A 36 -24.46 49.27 24.21
C ILE A 36 -25.11 48.33 25.23
N ASP A 37 -26.37 48.57 25.53
CA ASP A 37 -27.19 47.59 26.24
C ASP A 37 -27.65 46.54 25.21
N GLY A 38 -27.56 45.26 25.57
CA GLY A 38 -27.95 44.13 24.71
C GLY A 38 -29.26 43.49 25.16
N HIS A 39 -29.51 42.29 24.67
CA HIS A 39 -30.78 41.58 24.86
C HIS A 39 -30.71 40.40 25.82
N ASN A 40 -29.53 39.82 26.02
CA ASN A 40 -29.35 38.63 26.85
C ASN A 40 -28.36 38.87 28.00
N GLN A 41 -28.29 37.91 28.93
CA GLN A 41 -27.36 37.89 30.05
C GLN A 41 -26.40 36.70 29.91
N TYR A 42 -25.13 36.90 30.22
CA TYR A 42 -24.07 35.93 30.04
C TYR A 42 -23.30 35.70 31.34
N THR A 43 -23.05 34.43 31.67
CA THR A 43 -22.05 34.04 32.67
C THR A 43 -20.84 33.43 31.97
N VAL A 44 -19.67 33.95 32.30
CA VAL A 44 -18.37 33.42 31.89
C VAL A 44 -17.79 32.67 33.08
N ILE A 45 -17.54 31.37 32.92
CA ILE A 45 -16.84 30.55 33.90
C ILE A 45 -15.39 30.40 33.44
N SER A 46 -14.44 30.72 34.30
CA SER A 46 -13.01 30.55 34.00
C SER A 46 -12.33 29.75 35.10
N ALA A 47 -11.74 28.62 34.72
CA ALA A 47 -10.93 27.78 35.60
C ALA A 47 -9.50 28.33 35.63
N VAL A 48 -9.05 28.76 36.81
CA VAL A 48 -7.78 29.46 37.01
C VAL A 48 -6.79 28.54 37.72
N TYR A 49 -5.64 28.31 37.10
CA TYR A 49 -4.53 27.59 37.73
C TYR A 49 -3.18 28.14 37.26
N ASN A 50 -2.48 28.88 38.12
CA ASN A 50 -1.13 29.42 37.86
C ASN A 50 -1.00 30.25 36.57
N VAL A 51 -1.95 31.17 36.33
CA VAL A 51 -2.03 32.02 35.13
C VAL A 51 -2.01 33.51 35.45
N GLY A 52 -1.49 33.89 36.62
CA GLY A 52 -1.54 35.26 37.14
C GLY A 52 -1.04 36.32 36.15
N ARG A 53 -0.02 35.98 35.34
CA ARG A 53 0.56 36.87 34.32
C ARG A 53 -0.41 37.31 33.23
N TYR A 54 -1.47 36.54 32.96
CA TYR A 54 -2.43 36.82 31.87
C TYR A 54 -3.72 37.48 32.36
N LEU A 55 -4.04 37.36 33.65
CA LEU A 55 -5.34 37.73 34.19
C LEU A 55 -5.71 39.20 33.98
N ASP A 56 -4.77 40.14 34.11
CA ASP A 56 -5.05 41.57 33.91
C ASP A 56 -5.48 41.87 32.45
N GLU A 57 -4.89 41.21 31.46
CA GLU A 57 -5.28 41.35 30.05
C GLU A 57 -6.61 40.66 29.76
N TYR A 58 -6.82 39.46 30.32
CA TYR A 58 -8.08 38.73 30.29
C TYR A 58 -9.24 39.59 30.82
N PHE A 59 -9.15 40.10 32.06
CA PHE A 59 -10.21 40.91 32.68
C PHE A 59 -10.48 42.17 31.87
N LYS A 60 -9.42 42.84 31.40
CA LYS A 60 -9.55 44.02 30.57
C LYS A 60 -10.31 43.73 29.28
N SER A 61 -10.00 42.61 28.60
CA SER A 61 -10.67 42.24 27.35
C SER A 61 -12.18 42.02 27.51
N ILE A 62 -12.63 41.59 28.69
CA ILE A 62 -14.06 41.36 29.01
C ILE A 62 -14.74 42.64 29.51
N VAL A 63 -14.11 43.41 30.40
CA VAL A 63 -14.67 44.64 30.95
C VAL A 63 -14.79 45.73 29.88
N ASP A 64 -13.85 45.78 28.94
CA ASP A 64 -13.81 46.79 27.89
C ASP A 64 -14.76 46.49 26.71
N GLN A 65 -15.40 45.32 26.66
CA GLN A 65 -16.36 44.92 25.61
C GLN A 65 -17.36 46.03 25.24
N SER A 66 -17.74 46.10 23.95
CA SER A 66 -18.78 47.03 23.49
C SER A 66 -20.14 46.78 24.16
N LEU A 67 -20.44 45.53 24.51
CA LEU A 67 -21.61 45.18 25.32
C LEU A 67 -21.41 45.65 26.77
N ASN A 68 -22.45 46.20 27.39
CA ASN A 68 -22.36 46.74 28.74
C ASN A 68 -22.10 45.65 29.80
N PHE A 69 -20.83 45.54 30.21
CA PHE A 69 -20.33 44.57 31.20
C PHE A 69 -21.19 44.52 32.46
N LYS A 70 -21.42 45.67 33.13
CA LYS A 70 -22.14 45.73 34.41
C LYS A 70 -23.55 45.17 34.33
N LYS A 71 -24.21 45.32 33.18
CA LYS A 71 -25.58 44.89 32.99
C LYS A 71 -25.72 43.50 32.42
N HIS A 72 -24.79 43.02 31.59
CA HIS A 72 -25.00 41.81 30.76
C HIS A 72 -24.00 40.69 30.99
N ILE A 73 -22.87 40.93 31.66
CA ILE A 73 -21.78 39.95 31.78
C ILE A 73 -21.46 39.72 33.25
N HIS A 74 -21.47 38.46 33.65
CA HIS A 74 -21.07 37.96 34.96
C HIS A 74 -19.87 37.01 34.79
N LEU A 75 -18.91 37.09 35.68
CA LEU A 75 -17.68 36.30 35.69
C LEU A 75 -17.66 35.45 36.95
N ILE A 76 -17.42 34.15 36.78
CA ILE A 76 -17.18 33.21 37.87
C ILE A 76 -15.76 32.69 37.68
N MET A 77 -14.86 33.18 38.52
CA MET A 77 -13.45 32.80 38.52
C MET A 77 -13.26 31.69 39.55
N VAL A 78 -12.98 30.49 39.09
CA VAL A 78 -12.76 29.32 39.96
C VAL A 78 -11.27 29.04 40.03
N ASP A 79 -10.63 29.41 41.13
CA ASP A 79 -9.23 29.13 41.42
C ASP A 79 -9.06 27.69 41.90
N ASP A 80 -8.42 26.89 41.05
CA ASP A 80 -8.20 25.44 41.22
C ASP A 80 -6.88 25.16 41.97
N GLY A 81 -6.62 25.92 43.04
CA GLY A 81 -5.45 25.74 43.89
C GLY A 81 -4.17 26.41 43.37
N SER A 82 -4.28 27.59 42.74
CA SER A 82 -3.11 28.36 42.28
C SER A 82 -2.16 28.72 43.43
N VAL A 83 -0.86 28.69 43.15
CA VAL A 83 0.21 29.07 44.09
C VAL A 83 0.89 30.39 43.71
N ASP A 84 0.51 30.99 42.58
CA ASP A 84 0.98 32.29 42.11
C ASP A 84 0.06 33.44 42.58
N ASP A 85 0.26 34.64 42.02
CA ASP A 85 -0.50 35.84 42.39
C ASP A 85 -1.96 35.87 41.86
N SER A 86 -2.47 34.77 41.27
CA SER A 86 -3.80 34.71 40.64
C SER A 86 -4.92 35.17 41.57
N ALA A 87 -4.99 34.63 42.80
CA ALA A 87 -6.02 34.96 43.78
C ALA A 87 -6.04 36.45 44.13
N SER A 88 -4.86 37.06 44.27
CA SER A 88 -4.70 38.49 44.58
C SER A 88 -5.21 39.38 43.43
N ILE A 89 -4.89 39.01 42.19
CA ILE A 89 -5.34 39.74 40.99
C ILE A 89 -6.86 39.63 40.84
N ILE A 90 -7.44 38.44 41.01
CA ILE A 90 -8.89 38.25 40.90
C ILE A 90 -9.63 39.08 41.96
N LYS A 91 -9.19 39.05 43.23
CA LYS A 91 -9.80 39.85 44.30
C LYS A 91 -9.75 41.35 44.02
N LYS A 92 -8.66 41.84 43.43
CA LYS A 92 -8.54 43.24 42.99
C LYS A 92 -9.61 43.62 41.97
N TRP A 93 -9.87 42.76 40.97
CA TRP A 93 -10.92 43.00 39.98
C TRP A 93 -12.32 42.82 40.57
N GLN A 94 -12.51 41.84 41.45
CA GLN A 94 -13.74 41.62 42.19
C GLN A 94 -14.13 42.86 43.01
N ASN A 95 -13.20 43.47 43.73
CA ASN A 95 -13.47 44.70 44.49
C ASN A 95 -13.92 45.86 43.60
N LYS A 96 -13.47 45.91 42.34
CA LYS A 96 -13.88 46.92 41.36
C LYS A 96 -15.28 46.64 40.78
N TYR A 97 -15.67 45.38 40.67
CA TYR A 97 -16.95 44.94 40.11
C TYR A 97 -17.62 43.84 40.96
N PRO A 98 -18.01 44.15 42.22
CA PRO A 98 -18.43 43.14 43.20
C PRO A 98 -19.75 42.44 42.86
N GLN A 99 -20.56 43.03 41.97
CA GLN A 99 -21.81 42.44 41.50
C GLN A 99 -21.65 41.57 40.25
N ASN A 100 -20.51 41.68 39.55
CA ASN A 100 -20.28 40.99 38.28
C ASN A 100 -19.19 39.92 38.38
N ILE A 101 -18.33 39.94 39.40
CA ILE A 101 -17.21 39.01 39.52
C ILE A 101 -17.34 38.21 40.83
N THR A 102 -17.49 36.90 40.69
CA THR A 102 -17.49 35.94 41.78
C THR A 102 -16.17 35.18 41.78
N TYR A 103 -15.52 35.13 42.93
CA TYR A 103 -14.31 34.32 43.15
C TYR A 103 -14.65 33.11 44.00
N LEU A 104 -14.27 31.93 43.50
CA LEU A 104 -14.39 30.65 44.20
C LEU A 104 -13.00 30.03 44.28
N TRP A 105 -12.68 29.39 45.41
CA TRP A 105 -11.44 28.65 45.58
C TRP A 105 -11.75 27.20 45.90
N LYS A 106 -10.99 26.27 45.33
CA LYS A 106 -11.03 24.84 45.64
C LYS A 106 -9.62 24.26 45.58
N GLU A 107 -9.45 23.09 46.20
CA GLU A 107 -8.26 22.26 46.00
C GLU A 107 -8.17 21.79 44.54
N ASN A 108 -6.96 21.68 44.00
CA ASN A 108 -6.73 21.35 42.59
C ASN A 108 -7.38 20.01 42.21
N GLY A 109 -8.32 20.07 41.28
CA GLY A 109 -9.00 18.89 40.72
C GLY A 109 -9.03 18.88 39.18
N GLY A 110 -8.29 19.78 38.54
CA GLY A 110 -8.29 19.99 37.10
C GLY A 110 -9.42 20.89 36.60
N GLN A 111 -9.25 21.36 35.35
CA GLN A 111 -10.14 22.32 34.69
C GLN A 111 -11.63 21.89 34.65
N ALA A 112 -11.90 20.60 34.41
CA ALA A 112 -13.26 20.07 34.37
C ALA A 112 -13.95 20.21 35.73
N SER A 113 -13.24 19.86 36.82
CA SER A 113 -13.72 20.01 38.19
C SER A 113 -14.01 21.48 38.54
N ALA A 114 -13.12 22.40 38.15
CA ALA A 114 -13.31 23.83 38.37
C ALA A 114 -14.50 24.41 37.56
N ARG A 115 -14.67 24.01 36.30
CA ARG A 115 -15.80 24.44 35.46
C ARG A 115 -17.13 23.91 35.99
N ASN A 116 -17.18 22.67 36.50
CA ASN A 116 -18.38 22.11 37.12
C ASN A 116 -18.78 22.86 38.39
N LEU A 117 -17.83 23.20 39.27
CA LEU A 117 -18.13 24.05 40.42
C LEU A 117 -18.69 25.40 39.97
N GLY A 118 -18.13 25.99 38.92
CA GLY A 118 -18.65 27.23 38.33
C GLY A 118 -20.09 27.12 37.82
N LEU A 119 -20.46 25.97 37.24
CA LEU A 119 -21.81 25.71 36.72
C LEU A 119 -22.89 25.77 37.81
N GLU A 120 -22.56 25.37 39.04
CA GLU A 120 -23.48 25.43 40.18
C GLU A 120 -23.91 26.86 40.56
N HIS A 121 -23.10 27.86 40.18
CA HIS A 121 -23.30 29.26 40.51
C HIS A 121 -23.86 30.11 39.36
N VAL A 122 -24.19 29.50 38.21
CA VAL A 122 -24.74 30.20 37.05
C VAL A 122 -26.20 30.60 37.29
N THR A 123 -26.51 31.86 37.03
CA THR A 123 -27.86 32.44 37.19
C THR A 123 -28.43 33.06 35.91
N THR A 124 -27.64 33.13 34.83
CA THR A 124 -27.99 33.77 33.56
C THR A 124 -28.54 32.79 32.53
N GLU A 125 -29.09 33.32 31.43
CA GLU A 125 -29.63 32.53 30.33
C GLU A 125 -28.53 31.79 29.55
N TRP A 126 -27.41 32.46 29.28
CA TRP A 126 -26.30 31.92 28.49
C TRP A 126 -25.04 31.75 29.34
N VAL A 127 -24.30 30.67 29.09
CA VAL A 127 -23.01 30.38 29.74
C VAL A 127 -21.90 30.14 28.70
N THR A 128 -20.66 30.53 29.01
CA THR A 128 -19.45 30.30 28.21
C THR A 128 -18.24 30.07 29.13
N PHE A 129 -17.17 29.46 28.60
CA PHE A 129 -16.04 28.96 29.40
C PHE A 129 -14.70 29.56 28.97
N ILE A 130 -14.59 30.89 28.91
CA ILE A 130 -13.41 31.58 28.37
C ILE A 130 -12.18 31.26 29.23
N ASP A 131 -11.08 30.86 28.62
CA ASP A 131 -9.87 30.50 29.36
C ASP A 131 -9.15 31.77 29.88
N PRO A 132 -8.67 31.77 31.15
CA PRO A 132 -8.13 32.97 31.80
C PRO A 132 -6.76 33.43 31.29
N ASP A 133 -6.14 32.65 30.40
CA ASP A 133 -4.90 32.96 29.69
C ASP A 133 -5.12 33.40 28.23
N ASP A 134 -6.38 33.56 27.82
CA ASP A 134 -6.79 34.04 26.50
C ASP A 134 -7.45 35.42 26.58
N THR A 135 -7.70 36.03 25.41
CA THR A 135 -8.35 37.35 25.33
C THR A 135 -9.45 37.37 24.25
N LEU A 136 -10.26 38.43 24.25
CA LEU A 136 -11.38 38.58 23.32
C LEU A 136 -11.28 39.86 22.49
N ASP A 137 -11.79 39.81 21.25
CA ASP A 137 -12.03 41.02 20.47
C ASP A 137 -13.07 41.94 21.15
N ILE A 138 -12.91 43.25 21.00
CA ILE A 138 -13.74 44.28 21.63
C ILE A 138 -15.25 44.15 21.36
N ASN A 139 -15.65 43.54 20.23
CA ASN A 139 -17.05 43.34 19.85
C ASN A 139 -17.53 41.89 20.01
N TYR A 140 -16.75 41.00 20.63
CA TYR A 140 -17.06 39.58 20.78
C TYR A 140 -18.49 39.32 21.27
N PHE A 141 -18.85 39.82 22.46
CA PHE A 141 -20.17 39.63 23.04
C PHE A 141 -21.28 40.36 22.27
N LYS A 142 -20.97 41.50 21.63
CA LYS A 142 -21.94 42.23 20.80
C LYS A 142 -22.35 41.40 19.58
N HIS A 143 -21.40 40.74 18.91
CA HIS A 143 -21.69 39.90 17.76
C HIS A 143 -22.52 38.68 18.16
N VAL A 144 -22.22 38.08 19.31
CA VAL A 144 -23.02 36.98 19.86
C VAL A 144 -24.46 37.44 20.18
N ASP A 145 -24.62 38.52 20.96
CA ASP A 145 -25.94 39.03 21.37
C ASP A 145 -26.84 39.38 20.18
N ASN A 146 -26.28 40.03 19.15
CA ASN A 146 -27.02 40.37 17.93
C ASN A 146 -27.57 39.14 17.20
N ASN A 147 -26.78 38.06 17.10
CA ASN A 147 -27.21 36.85 16.41
C ASN A 147 -28.25 36.07 17.22
N LEU A 148 -28.04 35.94 18.54
CA LEU A 148 -28.99 35.31 19.46
C LEU A 148 -30.32 36.08 19.54
N HIS A 149 -30.29 37.40 19.45
CA HIS A 149 -31.52 38.20 19.40
C HIS A 149 -32.29 37.98 18.10
N LYS A 150 -31.59 37.93 16.95
CA LYS A 150 -32.20 37.72 15.63
C LYS A 150 -32.84 36.34 15.48
N ASN A 151 -32.28 35.29 16.09
CA ASN A 151 -32.82 33.94 15.99
C ASN A 151 -32.88 33.23 17.35
N LYS A 152 -34.09 33.14 17.91
CA LYS A 152 -34.38 32.46 19.19
C LYS A 152 -34.34 30.93 19.13
N LYS A 153 -34.21 30.34 17.93
CA LYS A 153 -33.99 28.90 17.76
C LYS A 153 -32.55 28.49 18.08
N ILE A 154 -31.59 29.43 18.09
CA ILE A 154 -30.20 29.14 18.41
C ILE A 154 -30.10 28.60 19.83
N LYS A 155 -29.45 27.44 19.99
CA LYS A 155 -29.16 26.80 21.28
C LYS A 155 -27.67 26.74 21.59
N LEU A 156 -26.83 26.78 20.56
CA LEU A 156 -25.37 26.88 20.68
C LEU A 156 -24.86 27.95 19.72
N ALA A 157 -24.00 28.85 20.20
CA ALA A 157 -23.27 29.79 19.35
C ALA A 157 -21.77 29.50 19.41
N SER A 158 -21.17 29.21 18.26
CA SER A 158 -19.74 28.92 18.08
C SER A 158 -19.04 30.15 17.50
N CYS A 159 -17.88 30.50 18.03
CA CYS A 159 -17.14 31.71 17.70
C CYS A 159 -15.79 31.38 17.01
N ASN A 160 -15.24 32.36 16.31
CA ASN A 160 -14.03 32.20 15.50
C ASN A 160 -12.76 32.28 16.37
N ILE A 161 -11.92 31.24 16.31
CA ILE A 161 -10.63 31.21 17.04
C ILE A 161 -9.54 31.83 16.17
N VAL A 162 -8.84 32.83 16.73
CA VAL A 162 -7.69 33.48 16.13
C VAL A 162 -6.47 33.25 17.03
N PHE A 163 -5.40 32.68 16.49
CA PHE A 163 -4.17 32.49 17.25
C PHE A 163 -3.41 33.80 17.38
N PHE A 164 -2.92 34.10 18.59
CA PHE A 164 -1.89 35.10 18.85
C PHE A 164 -0.60 34.38 19.27
N ILE A 165 0.43 34.46 18.43
CA ILE A 165 1.74 33.86 18.70
C ILE A 165 2.57 34.84 19.51
N GLU A 166 2.77 34.57 20.79
CA GLU A 166 3.42 35.48 21.74
C GLU A 166 4.86 35.79 21.33
N LYS A 167 5.66 34.76 21.02
CA LYS A 167 7.08 34.85 20.62
C LYS A 167 7.35 35.93 19.57
N ASN A 168 6.51 35.99 18.53
CA ASN A 168 6.68 36.92 17.41
C ASN A 168 5.66 38.08 17.42
N LYS A 169 4.70 38.06 18.34
CA LYS A 169 3.56 38.99 18.42
C LYS A 169 2.72 39.05 17.13
N ILE A 170 2.40 37.89 16.56
CA ILE A 170 1.69 37.76 15.28
C ILE A 170 0.31 37.12 15.47
N PHE A 171 -0.72 37.69 14.85
CA PHE A 171 -2.04 37.07 14.74
C PHE A 171 -2.13 36.15 13.52
N LYS A 172 -2.67 34.94 13.69
CA LYS A 172 -2.96 34.00 12.60
C LYS A 172 -4.39 33.46 12.70
N ASN A 173 -5.20 33.77 11.70
CA ASN A 173 -6.56 33.25 11.55
C ASN A 173 -6.55 31.97 10.69
N ASN A 174 -5.91 30.91 11.19
CA ASN A 174 -5.72 29.65 10.46
C ASN A 174 -5.99 28.43 11.34
N HIS A 175 -6.84 28.56 12.37
CA HIS A 175 -7.23 27.43 13.19
C HIS A 175 -7.91 26.36 12.31
N PRO A 176 -7.62 25.05 12.50
CA PRO A 176 -8.10 23.99 11.59
C PRO A 176 -9.62 23.92 11.43
N LEU A 177 -10.38 24.32 12.47
CA LEU A 177 -11.85 24.34 12.43
C LEU A 177 -12.44 25.62 11.83
N ASN A 178 -11.63 26.59 11.38
CA ASN A 178 -12.15 27.86 10.83
C ASN A 178 -12.79 27.70 9.45
N TYR A 179 -12.72 26.51 8.83
CA TYR A 179 -13.42 26.21 7.58
C TYR A 179 -14.93 26.47 7.67
N LYS A 180 -15.52 26.31 8.85
CA LYS A 180 -16.96 26.54 9.10
C LYS A 180 -17.37 28.01 8.98
N PHE A 181 -16.41 28.94 9.01
CA PHE A 181 -16.64 30.37 8.82
C PHE A 181 -16.38 30.84 7.38
N LYS A 182 -16.01 29.95 6.44
CA LYS A 182 -15.75 30.32 5.02
C LYS A 182 -16.92 31.06 4.38
N ASN A 183 -18.15 30.72 4.77
CA ASN A 183 -19.37 31.35 4.25
C ASN A 183 -19.87 32.50 5.14
N LYS A 184 -19.00 33.09 5.98
CA LYS A 184 -19.35 34.03 7.06
C LYS A 184 -20.29 33.38 8.09
N THR A 185 -20.96 34.20 8.89
CA THR A 185 -21.88 33.76 9.92
C THR A 185 -23.05 32.96 9.34
N ASN A 186 -23.21 31.72 9.83
CA ASN A 186 -24.20 30.76 9.33
C ASN A 186 -24.93 30.06 10.48
N THR A 187 -26.19 29.70 10.27
CA THR A 187 -27.02 28.98 11.23
C THR A 187 -27.53 27.69 10.62
N VAL A 188 -27.35 26.57 11.31
CA VAL A 188 -27.73 25.23 10.84
C VAL A 188 -28.67 24.55 11.86
N PRO A 189 -29.77 23.93 11.40
CA PRO A 189 -30.61 23.13 12.29
C PRO A 189 -29.90 21.89 12.79
N ILE A 190 -29.97 21.62 14.10
CA ILE A 190 -29.35 20.44 14.72
C ILE A 190 -29.92 19.15 14.13
N SER A 191 -31.21 19.16 13.79
CA SER A 191 -31.91 18.01 13.19
C SER A 191 -31.45 17.67 11.77
N GLN A 192 -30.75 18.57 11.06
CA GLN A 192 -30.36 18.37 9.66
C GLN A 192 -29.03 17.62 9.47
N ASN A 193 -28.44 17.10 10.55
CA ASN A 193 -27.27 16.23 10.47
C ASN A 193 -26.11 16.83 9.64
N TYR A 194 -25.59 17.97 10.10
CA TYR A 194 -24.65 18.84 9.40
C TYR A 194 -23.17 18.46 9.59
N ASN A 195 -22.26 19.12 8.86
CA ASN A 195 -20.83 18.75 8.78
C ASN A 195 -19.90 19.50 9.75
N ASP A 196 -20.31 20.67 10.23
CA ASP A 196 -19.48 21.55 11.05
C ASP A 196 -19.34 21.03 12.48
N ILE A 197 -18.15 21.14 13.07
CA ILE A 197 -17.88 20.67 14.44
C ILE A 197 -17.41 21.80 15.36
N GLN A 198 -17.73 21.69 16.65
CA GLN A 198 -17.26 22.56 17.73
C GLN A 198 -16.64 21.67 18.81
N LEU A 199 -15.36 21.94 19.14
CA LEU A 199 -14.59 21.13 20.08
C LEU A 199 -13.99 21.92 21.25
N SER A 200 -14.12 23.25 21.26
CA SER A 200 -13.63 24.11 22.35
C SER A 200 -14.83 24.75 23.07
N ALA A 201 -14.96 24.54 24.37
CA ALA A 201 -16.02 25.16 25.15
C ALA A 201 -15.75 26.68 25.33
N SER A 202 -14.49 27.08 25.34
CA SER A 202 -14.05 28.46 25.51
C SER A 202 -14.43 29.40 24.36
N SER A 203 -14.58 28.86 23.15
CA SER A 203 -15.05 29.59 21.97
C SER A 203 -16.55 29.38 21.69
N ALA A 204 -17.34 28.90 22.66
CA ALA A 204 -18.76 28.62 22.48
C ALA A 204 -19.64 29.18 23.61
N PHE A 205 -20.91 29.44 23.27
CA PHE A 205 -21.97 29.84 24.19
C PHE A 205 -23.08 28.80 24.19
N PHE A 206 -23.55 28.46 25.39
CA PHE A 206 -24.54 27.43 25.63
C PHE A 206 -25.73 28.03 26.36
N LEU A 207 -26.94 27.64 25.95
CA LEU A 207 -28.15 27.98 26.69
C LEU A 207 -28.17 27.14 27.99
N PHE A 208 -28.07 27.80 29.14
CA PHE A 208 -27.85 27.16 30.44
C PHE A 208 -29.03 26.28 30.89
N ASP A 209 -30.25 26.62 30.48
CA ASP A 209 -31.43 25.80 30.76
C ASP A 209 -31.31 24.36 30.25
N ILE A 210 -30.61 24.15 29.13
CA ILE A 210 -30.36 22.82 28.57
C ILE A 210 -29.32 22.08 29.43
N VAL A 211 -28.24 22.77 29.83
CA VAL A 211 -27.20 22.23 30.73
C VAL A 211 -27.83 21.74 32.03
N ARG A 212 -28.63 22.61 32.67
CA ARG A 212 -29.28 22.34 33.95
C ARG A 212 -30.32 21.22 33.88
N LYS A 213 -31.22 21.24 32.88
CA LYS A 213 -32.29 20.22 32.75
C LYS A 213 -31.75 18.82 32.52
N ASN A 214 -30.65 18.72 31.78
CA ASN A 214 -30.03 17.45 31.42
C ASN A 214 -28.86 17.05 32.34
N LYS A 215 -28.55 17.86 33.37
CA LYS A 215 -27.45 17.64 34.32
C LYS A 215 -26.11 17.40 33.60
N LEU A 216 -25.81 18.26 32.63
CA LEU A 216 -24.58 18.16 31.84
C LEU A 216 -23.41 18.75 32.60
N GLU A 217 -22.32 18.01 32.66
CA GLU A 217 -21.09 18.35 33.38
C GLU A 217 -19.87 17.99 32.52
N PHE A 218 -18.74 18.65 32.73
CA PHE A 218 -17.46 18.23 32.15
C PHE A 218 -16.97 17.00 32.89
N ASP A 219 -16.73 15.90 32.19
CA ASP A 219 -16.27 14.66 32.81
C ASP A 219 -14.81 14.77 33.26
N PRO A 220 -14.51 14.75 34.58
CA PRO A 220 -13.14 14.90 35.08
C PRO A 220 -12.25 13.68 34.80
N THR A 221 -12.84 12.55 34.38
CA THR A 221 -12.11 11.34 33.98
C THR A 221 -11.56 11.44 32.54
N VAL A 222 -12.08 12.36 31.73
CA VAL A 222 -11.61 12.58 30.35
C VAL A 222 -10.49 13.63 30.39
N LYS A 223 -9.26 13.16 30.57
CA LYS A 223 -8.05 14.00 30.65
C LYS A 223 -6.89 13.30 29.93
N PRO A 224 -5.93 14.02 29.33
CA PRO A 224 -5.72 15.47 29.42
C PRO A 224 -6.49 16.32 28.40
N ASN A 225 -7.31 15.72 27.53
CA ASN A 225 -8.01 16.42 26.45
C ASN A 225 -9.38 15.79 26.13
N PHE A 226 -10.16 16.51 25.31
CA PHE A 226 -11.48 16.11 24.78
C PHE A 226 -12.65 16.20 25.77
N GLU A 227 -12.43 16.65 27.01
CA GLU A 227 -13.49 16.98 27.96
C GLU A 227 -14.48 18.01 27.38
N ASP A 228 -13.96 19.03 26.70
CA ASP A 228 -14.75 20.02 25.98
C ASP A 228 -15.59 19.39 24.86
N GLY A 229 -14.93 18.59 24.02
CA GLY A 229 -15.56 17.92 22.88
C GLY A 229 -16.69 16.98 23.33
N LYS A 230 -16.49 16.25 24.44
CA LYS A 230 -17.52 15.41 25.06
C LYS A 230 -18.68 16.24 25.60
N PHE A 231 -18.42 17.28 26.39
CA PHE A 231 -19.47 18.15 26.94
C PHE A 231 -20.33 18.78 25.82
N ILE A 232 -19.69 19.32 24.78
CA ILE A 232 -20.38 19.91 23.61
C ILE A 232 -21.23 18.87 22.88
N SER A 233 -20.69 17.65 22.71
CA SER A 233 -21.38 16.56 22.04
C SER A 233 -22.62 16.11 22.82
N GLU A 234 -22.49 15.90 24.13
CA GLU A 234 -23.62 15.55 25.01
C GLU A 234 -24.66 16.68 25.08
N TYR A 235 -24.20 17.94 25.10
CA TYR A 235 -25.08 19.11 24.98
C TYR A 235 -25.92 19.07 23.70
N LEU A 236 -25.29 18.86 22.54
CA LEU A 236 -25.99 18.79 21.26
C LEU A 236 -26.96 17.58 21.20
N LEU A 237 -26.58 16.42 21.75
CA LEU A 237 -27.43 15.22 21.80
C LEU A 237 -28.64 15.35 22.73
N SER A 238 -28.61 16.32 23.65
CA SER A 238 -29.73 16.64 24.53
C SER A 238 -30.80 17.53 23.87
N ILE A 239 -30.52 18.05 22.66
CA ILE A 239 -31.40 18.98 21.95
C ILE A 239 -32.20 18.24 20.87
N SER A 240 -33.53 18.24 21.00
CA SER A 240 -34.42 17.68 19.98
C SER A 240 -34.78 18.66 18.86
N ASN A 241 -34.84 19.97 19.17
CA ASN A 241 -35.17 21.02 18.22
C ASN A 241 -34.41 22.31 18.55
N GLY A 242 -33.71 22.87 17.56
CA GLY A 242 -32.91 24.07 17.70
C GLY A 242 -31.82 24.16 16.65
N ASP A 243 -31.14 25.31 16.66
CA ASP A 243 -30.09 25.61 15.68
C ASP A 243 -28.73 25.82 16.37
N VAL A 244 -27.66 25.54 15.63
CA VAL A 244 -26.30 25.99 15.96
C VAL A 244 -25.95 27.18 15.07
N CYS A 245 -25.42 28.24 15.66
CA CYS A 245 -24.95 29.41 14.92
C CYS A 245 -23.42 29.51 14.99
N PHE A 246 -22.77 29.55 13.84
CA PHE A 246 -21.34 29.78 13.70
C PHE A 246 -21.11 31.25 13.37
N ILE A 247 -20.55 32.02 14.28
CA ILE A 247 -20.40 33.48 14.20
C ILE A 247 -18.95 33.85 13.86
N ASP A 248 -18.71 34.26 12.62
CA ASP A 248 -17.37 34.62 12.12
C ASP A 248 -16.83 35.91 12.77
N GLU A 249 -17.72 36.88 13.04
CA GLU A 249 -17.30 38.18 13.56
C GLU A 249 -16.92 38.15 15.05
N ALA A 250 -17.36 37.13 15.79
CA ALA A 250 -17.01 36.95 17.20
C ALA A 250 -15.64 36.25 17.30
N LYS A 251 -14.58 37.04 17.49
CA LYS A 251 -13.20 36.54 17.53
C LYS A 251 -12.71 36.27 18.95
N TYR A 252 -12.49 34.99 19.24
CA TYR A 252 -11.79 34.48 20.41
C TYR A 252 -10.28 34.47 20.13
N ILE A 253 -9.46 35.13 20.95
CA ILE A 253 -8.02 35.26 20.73
C ILE A 253 -7.30 34.24 21.62
N TYR A 254 -6.86 33.13 20.99
CA TYR A 254 -6.12 32.06 21.65
C TYR A 254 -4.62 32.39 21.70
N ILE A 255 -4.04 32.49 22.88
CA ILE A 255 -2.64 32.86 23.10
C ILE A 255 -1.77 31.61 23.06
N LYS A 256 -0.94 31.51 22.02
CA LYS A 256 0.13 30.51 21.94
C LYS A 256 1.36 31.03 22.70
N ARG A 257 1.50 30.54 23.93
CA ARG A 257 2.58 30.86 24.88
C ARG A 257 3.97 30.54 24.30
N GLU A 258 4.96 31.36 24.62
CA GLU A 258 6.36 31.12 24.17
C GLU A 258 7.00 29.88 24.82
N ASP A 259 6.61 29.56 26.05
CA ASP A 259 7.21 28.50 26.87
C ASP A 259 6.71 27.07 26.54
N GLY A 260 5.74 26.92 25.64
CA GLY A 260 5.22 25.61 25.22
C GLY A 260 4.53 24.80 26.33
N THR A 261 4.17 25.43 27.44
CA THR A 261 3.62 24.76 28.64
C THR A 261 2.14 24.37 28.53
N SER A 262 1.56 24.40 27.32
CA SER A 262 0.16 24.07 27.13
C SER A 262 -0.11 22.59 27.44
N THR A 263 -1.26 22.31 28.07
CA THR A 263 -1.73 20.95 28.35
C THR A 263 -1.81 20.10 27.08
N LEU A 264 -2.17 20.71 25.94
CA LEU A 264 -2.25 20.02 24.66
C LEU A 264 -0.86 19.64 24.11
N ASP A 265 0.13 20.51 24.27
CA ASP A 265 1.49 20.27 23.76
C ASP A 265 2.19 19.14 24.54
N THR A 266 1.90 19.01 25.84
CA THR A 266 2.46 17.96 26.72
C THR A 266 1.64 16.66 26.78
N SER A 267 0.43 16.66 26.20
CA SER A 267 -0.51 15.53 26.34
C SER A 267 -0.08 14.23 25.65
N TRP A 268 0.74 14.29 24.59
CA TRP A 268 1.10 13.13 23.78
C TRP A 268 1.94 12.08 24.51
N GLN A 269 2.58 12.47 25.62
CA GLN A 269 3.42 11.63 26.47
C GLN A 269 2.67 11.12 27.72
N ARG A 270 1.34 11.28 27.78
CA ARG A 270 0.52 10.84 28.91
C ARG A 270 -0.22 9.55 28.56
N VAL A 271 -0.15 8.55 29.44
CA VAL A 271 -0.82 7.25 29.27
C VAL A 271 -2.34 7.43 29.13
N GLU A 272 -2.93 8.31 29.95
CA GLU A 272 -4.38 8.55 30.01
C GLU A 272 -4.98 9.03 28.67
N ARG A 273 -4.15 9.65 27.81
CA ARG A 273 -4.55 10.06 26.46
C ARG A 273 -4.86 8.86 25.55
N TYR A 274 -4.24 7.72 25.78
CA TYR A 274 -4.42 6.49 24.99
C TYR A 274 -5.38 5.51 25.65
N THR A 275 -5.67 5.69 26.95
CA THR A 275 -6.59 4.86 27.74
C THR A 275 -7.88 5.61 28.09
N ASP A 276 -7.86 6.42 29.15
CA ASP A 276 -9.05 7.04 29.77
C ASP A 276 -9.83 7.92 28.79
N VAL A 277 -9.14 8.69 27.93
CA VAL A 277 -9.81 9.54 26.93
C VAL A 277 -10.55 8.70 25.88
N PHE A 278 -10.02 7.53 25.51
CA PHE A 278 -10.73 6.62 24.61
C PHE A 278 -11.92 5.98 25.30
N GLU A 279 -11.69 5.38 26.47
CA GLU A 279 -12.69 4.61 27.20
C GLU A 279 -13.86 5.49 27.64
N ASN A 280 -13.55 6.58 28.36
CA ASN A 280 -14.53 7.48 28.94
C ASN A 280 -14.95 8.60 27.99
N GLY A 281 -14.13 8.96 27.01
CA GLY A 281 -14.43 9.99 26.02
C GLY A 281 -15.05 9.43 24.75
N TYR A 282 -14.20 9.05 23.79
CA TYR A 282 -14.62 8.69 22.42
C TYR A 282 -15.60 7.52 22.36
N ILE A 283 -15.23 6.39 22.98
CA ILE A 283 -16.01 5.15 22.91
C ILE A 283 -17.30 5.27 23.71
N ASN A 284 -17.23 5.84 24.93
CA ASN A 284 -18.42 6.11 25.73
C ASN A 284 -19.45 6.96 24.97
N LEU A 285 -19.00 8.04 24.33
CA LEU A 285 -19.86 8.93 23.56
C LEU A 285 -20.50 8.21 22.36
N LEU A 286 -19.70 7.46 21.59
CA LEU A 286 -20.19 6.71 20.43
C LEU A 286 -21.19 5.62 20.84
N LYS A 287 -20.87 4.82 21.86
CA LYS A 287 -21.75 3.76 22.41
C LYS A 287 -23.10 4.31 22.87
N LYS A 288 -23.09 5.30 23.77
CA LYS A 288 -24.32 5.95 24.27
C LYS A 288 -25.18 6.51 23.13
N THR A 289 -24.54 7.01 22.08
CA THR A 289 -25.25 7.54 20.92
C THR A 289 -25.84 6.42 20.06
N ALA A 290 -25.09 5.34 19.84
CA ALA A 290 -25.57 4.16 19.11
C ALA A 290 -26.78 3.50 19.81
N ASP A 291 -26.77 3.43 21.14
CA ASP A 291 -27.87 2.87 21.93
C ASP A 291 -29.17 3.70 21.80
N LYS A 292 -29.04 5.02 21.58
CA LYS A 292 -30.16 5.95 21.51
C LYS A 292 -30.66 6.20 20.09
N TYR A 293 -29.80 6.08 19.08
CA TYR A 293 -30.11 6.43 17.69
C TYR A 293 -29.72 5.30 16.74
N THR A 294 -30.62 4.96 15.81
CA THR A 294 -30.32 3.99 14.73
C THR A 294 -29.13 4.41 13.86
N ILE A 295 -28.91 5.72 13.71
CA ILE A 295 -27.77 6.29 12.98
C ILE A 295 -27.15 7.37 13.87
N ILE A 296 -25.86 7.22 14.17
CA ILE A 296 -25.12 8.22 14.94
C ILE A 296 -25.06 9.53 14.12
N PRO A 297 -25.40 10.70 14.69
CA PRO A 297 -25.30 11.97 13.98
C PRO A 297 -23.88 12.26 13.46
N LYS A 298 -23.77 12.78 12.25
CA LYS A 298 -22.53 13.12 11.54
C LYS A 298 -21.63 14.05 12.35
N TYR A 299 -22.18 15.06 13.02
CA TYR A 299 -21.36 15.98 13.81
C TYR A 299 -20.68 15.28 15.00
N ILE A 300 -21.28 14.21 15.56
CA ILE A 300 -20.65 13.35 16.58
C ILE A 300 -19.55 12.49 15.94
N GLN A 301 -19.89 11.78 14.86
CA GLN A 301 -18.91 10.96 14.13
C GLN A 301 -17.69 11.80 13.74
N ARG A 302 -17.90 12.99 13.18
CA ARG A 302 -16.85 13.92 12.73
C ARG A 302 -16.05 14.55 13.87
N ALA A 303 -16.66 14.77 15.03
CA ALA A 303 -15.97 15.26 16.23
C ALA A 303 -14.95 14.24 16.73
N VAL A 304 -15.35 12.96 16.85
CA VAL A 304 -14.43 11.88 17.23
C VAL A 304 -13.42 11.62 16.11
N LEU A 305 -13.86 11.56 14.86
CA LEU A 305 -13.00 11.32 13.71
C LEU A 305 -11.88 12.37 13.57
N TYR A 306 -12.16 13.63 13.94
CA TYR A 306 -11.14 14.68 14.00
C TYR A 306 -9.99 14.31 14.95
N GLU A 307 -10.31 13.79 16.13
CA GLU A 307 -9.31 13.34 17.11
C GLU A 307 -8.58 12.08 16.61
N LEU A 308 -9.31 11.06 16.14
CA LEU A 308 -8.71 9.82 15.65
C LEU A 308 -7.69 10.07 14.53
N PHE A 309 -7.97 10.97 13.59
CA PHE A 309 -7.01 11.31 12.53
C PHE A 309 -5.74 12.00 13.03
N TRP A 310 -5.80 12.73 14.15
CA TRP A 310 -4.57 13.26 14.77
C TRP A 310 -3.70 12.13 15.32
N TYR A 311 -4.28 11.07 15.90
CA TYR A 311 -3.51 9.88 16.30
C TYR A 311 -2.89 9.17 15.10
N ILE A 312 -3.68 8.93 14.03
CA ILE A 312 -3.16 8.30 12.80
C ILE A 312 -1.98 9.11 12.27
N LYS A 313 -2.12 10.43 12.12
CA LYS A 313 -1.03 11.30 11.64
C LYS A 313 0.18 11.34 12.58
N HIS A 314 -0.06 11.22 13.90
CA HIS A 314 1.00 11.25 14.89
C HIS A 314 1.80 9.94 14.93
N LEU A 315 1.17 8.79 14.70
CA LEU A 315 1.75 7.47 14.93
C LEU A 315 2.10 6.69 13.66
N VAL A 316 1.47 6.99 12.51
CA VAL A 316 1.81 6.30 11.25
C VAL A 316 3.27 6.59 10.88
N LYS A 317 4.04 5.51 10.64
CA LYS A 317 5.50 5.48 10.45
C LYS A 317 6.33 5.85 11.67
N LYS A 318 5.72 6.01 12.84
CA LYS A 318 6.37 6.53 14.06
C LYS A 318 5.98 5.75 15.31
N PRO A 319 6.17 4.42 15.32
CA PRO A 319 5.82 3.58 16.47
C PRO A 319 6.55 3.99 17.75
N GLU A 320 7.77 4.52 17.64
CA GLU A 320 8.63 4.89 18.77
C GLU A 320 8.02 6.00 19.66
N ARG A 321 7.07 6.78 19.13
CA ARG A 321 6.40 7.86 19.87
C ARG A 321 5.57 7.38 21.06
N VAL A 322 5.28 6.08 21.13
CA VAL A 322 4.53 5.47 22.23
C VAL A 322 5.34 4.39 22.94
N ASP A 323 6.67 4.41 22.85
CA ASP A 323 7.51 3.44 23.55
C ASP A 323 7.44 3.56 25.08
N PHE A 324 6.94 4.69 25.60
CA PHE A 324 6.62 4.85 27.01
C PHE A 324 5.39 4.04 27.48
N LEU A 325 4.59 3.49 26.56
CA LEU A 325 3.49 2.59 26.86
C LEU A 325 3.99 1.14 26.93
N SER A 326 3.43 0.35 27.84
CA SER A 326 3.59 -1.11 27.85
C SER A 326 2.91 -1.76 26.65
N ASP A 327 3.32 -2.99 26.29
CA ASP A 327 2.70 -3.71 25.17
C ASP A 327 1.20 -3.99 25.39
N GLU A 328 0.78 -4.22 26.64
CA GLU A 328 -0.64 -4.36 27.00
C GLU A 328 -1.43 -3.05 26.75
N GLU A 329 -0.86 -1.90 27.12
CA GLU A 329 -1.48 -0.59 26.86
C GLU A 329 -1.55 -0.27 25.37
N LYS A 330 -0.50 -0.61 24.59
CA LYS A 330 -0.49 -0.48 23.13
C LYS A 330 -1.60 -1.32 22.50
N ASP A 331 -1.76 -2.56 22.93
CA ASP A 331 -2.80 -3.47 22.43
C ASP A 331 -4.21 -2.99 22.81
N LYS A 332 -4.40 -2.49 24.04
CA LYS A 332 -5.65 -1.88 24.49
C LYS A 332 -6.00 -0.65 23.63
N PHE A 333 -5.02 0.22 23.36
CA PHE A 333 -5.21 1.40 22.51
C PHE A 333 -5.56 1.02 21.06
N ILE A 334 -4.91 0.01 20.48
CA ILE A 334 -5.26 -0.50 19.14
C ILE A 334 -6.71 -1.02 19.14
N GLY A 335 -7.09 -1.79 20.16
CA GLY A 335 -8.46 -2.25 20.37
C GLY A 335 -9.47 -1.11 20.42
N PHE A 336 -9.14 -0.03 21.14
CA PHE A 336 -9.96 1.18 21.21
C PHE A 336 -10.08 1.91 19.86
N MET A 337 -9.02 1.96 19.06
CA MET A 337 -9.08 2.51 17.70
C MET A 337 -10.04 1.69 16.82
N HIS A 338 -9.92 0.36 16.82
CA HIS A 338 -10.83 -0.52 16.09
C HIS A 338 -12.29 -0.32 16.54
N GLU A 339 -12.52 -0.28 17.85
CA GLU A 339 -13.86 -0.10 18.41
C GLU A 339 -14.44 1.27 18.02
N ALA A 340 -13.69 2.36 18.15
CA ALA A 340 -14.16 3.69 17.77
C ALA A 340 -14.52 3.77 16.27
N PHE A 341 -13.68 3.22 15.38
CA PHE A 341 -13.96 3.17 13.94
C PHE A 341 -15.13 2.26 13.57
N SER A 342 -15.47 1.26 14.38
CA SER A 342 -16.63 0.40 14.15
C SER A 342 -17.95 1.20 14.15
N TYR A 343 -18.03 2.27 14.95
CA TYR A 343 -19.20 3.16 15.05
C TYR A 343 -19.24 4.27 13.98
N ILE A 344 -18.17 4.47 13.20
CA ILE A 344 -18.07 5.55 12.21
C ILE A 344 -18.38 5.02 10.81
N ASP A 345 -19.30 5.69 10.10
CA ASP A 345 -19.70 5.31 8.75
C ASP A 345 -18.55 5.54 7.73
N VAL A 346 -18.34 4.59 6.81
CA VAL A 346 -17.33 4.70 5.73
C VAL A 346 -17.50 5.98 4.90
N LYS A 347 -18.75 6.36 4.58
CA LYS A 347 -19.06 7.60 3.83
C LYS A 347 -18.57 8.86 4.56
N GLU A 348 -18.58 8.86 5.89
CA GLU A 348 -18.12 9.99 6.70
C GLU A 348 -16.60 10.03 6.72
N ILE A 349 -15.92 8.87 6.83
CA ILE A 349 -14.45 8.77 6.69
C ILE A 349 -14.00 9.29 5.32
N MET A 350 -14.66 8.86 4.25
CA MET A 350 -14.30 9.25 2.88
C MET A 350 -14.49 10.75 2.62
N SER A 351 -15.57 11.34 3.14
CA SER A 351 -15.88 12.77 2.97
C SER A 351 -15.17 13.69 3.99
N PHE A 352 -14.46 13.15 4.97
CA PHE A 352 -13.73 13.92 5.98
C PHE A 352 -12.48 14.57 5.38
N ASN A 353 -12.29 15.88 5.54
CA ASN A 353 -11.16 16.62 4.95
C ASN A 353 -10.51 17.58 5.96
N LEU A 354 -10.51 17.23 7.24
CA LEU A 354 -9.95 18.03 8.34
C LEU A 354 -8.72 17.33 8.93
N ALA A 355 -8.07 17.95 9.93
CA ALA A 355 -6.83 17.44 10.56
C ALA A 355 -5.66 17.20 9.59
N GLY A 356 -5.75 17.71 8.35
CA GLY A 356 -4.79 17.42 7.29
C GLY A 356 -4.81 15.96 6.85
N CYS A 357 -5.95 15.25 6.98
CA CYS A 357 -6.07 13.88 6.49
C CYS A 357 -6.08 13.83 4.96
N TRP A 358 -5.18 13.03 4.40
CA TRP A 358 -5.10 12.77 2.96
C TRP A 358 -5.84 11.49 2.61
N PHE A 359 -6.05 11.24 1.31
CA PHE A 359 -6.76 10.06 0.83
C PHE A 359 -6.22 8.75 1.41
N TYR A 360 -4.90 8.56 1.46
CA TYR A 360 -4.30 7.33 1.99
C TYR A 360 -4.61 7.08 3.46
N HIS A 361 -4.74 8.13 4.28
CA HIS A 361 -5.13 7.98 5.69
C HIS A 361 -6.56 7.44 5.80
N LYS A 362 -7.45 7.84 4.88
CA LYS A 362 -8.85 7.38 4.85
C LYS A 362 -8.94 5.92 4.44
N ILE A 363 -8.19 5.54 3.40
CA ILE A 363 -8.13 4.16 2.93
C ILE A 363 -7.52 3.26 4.02
N GLY A 364 -6.43 3.70 4.65
CA GLY A 364 -5.85 2.97 5.77
C GLY A 364 -6.84 2.81 6.93
N ALA A 365 -7.58 3.88 7.28
CA ALA A 365 -8.59 3.78 8.35
C ALA A 365 -9.72 2.79 8.01
N ILE A 366 -10.20 2.76 6.77
CA ILE A 366 -11.25 1.84 6.32
C ILE A 366 -10.72 0.40 6.25
N SER A 367 -9.57 0.18 5.62
CA SER A 367 -9.03 -1.15 5.39
C SER A 367 -8.43 -1.78 6.65
N TYR A 368 -7.70 -1.02 7.46
CA TYR A 368 -7.07 -1.52 8.68
C TYR A 368 -8.04 -1.55 9.87
N PHE A 369 -8.65 -0.42 10.24
CA PHE A 369 -9.50 -0.39 11.45
C PHE A 369 -10.88 -1.01 11.25
N LYS A 370 -11.54 -0.74 10.11
CA LYS A 370 -12.88 -1.30 9.82
C LYS A 370 -12.86 -2.66 9.12
N LYS A 371 -11.73 -3.05 8.51
CA LYS A 371 -11.61 -4.28 7.69
C LYS A 371 -12.61 -4.32 6.54
N GLU A 372 -12.93 -3.16 5.97
CA GLU A 372 -13.86 -3.03 4.85
C GLU A 372 -13.12 -2.72 3.54
N SER A 373 -13.76 -3.06 2.41
CA SER A 373 -13.25 -2.75 1.07
C SER A 373 -13.65 -1.34 0.63
N VAL A 374 -12.89 -0.77 -0.30
CA VAL A 374 -13.12 0.59 -0.81
C VAL A 374 -13.67 0.53 -2.23
N GLU A 375 -14.74 1.28 -2.49
CA GLU A 375 -15.40 1.30 -3.80
C GLU A 375 -14.63 2.13 -4.85
N THR A 376 -13.79 3.06 -4.39
CA THR A 376 -13.06 4.00 -5.23
C THR A 376 -11.58 4.06 -4.83
N GLN A 377 -10.71 4.07 -5.84
CA GLN A 377 -9.26 4.22 -5.71
C GLN A 377 -8.72 5.33 -6.61
N PHE A 378 -7.64 5.98 -6.14
CA PHE A 378 -6.91 6.99 -6.90
C PHE A 378 -5.48 6.53 -7.16
N VAL A 379 -5.10 6.56 -8.43
CA VAL A 379 -3.72 6.40 -8.89
C VAL A 379 -3.18 7.79 -9.22
N TYR A 380 -2.16 8.22 -8.50
CA TYR A 380 -1.56 9.53 -8.65
C TYR A 380 -0.42 9.50 -9.65
N VAL A 381 -0.45 10.41 -10.61
CA VAL A 381 0.67 10.66 -11.53
C VAL A 381 1.59 11.70 -10.87
N ASN A 382 2.66 11.22 -10.22
CA ASN A 382 3.50 12.05 -9.36
C ASN A 382 4.93 12.26 -9.89
N GLY A 383 5.25 11.73 -11.06
CA GLY A 383 6.55 11.95 -11.70
C GLY A 383 6.53 11.62 -13.19
N TYR A 384 7.41 12.27 -13.94
CA TYR A 384 7.70 11.99 -15.35
C TYR A 384 9.20 12.16 -15.58
N ASP A 385 9.83 11.13 -16.13
CA ASP A 385 11.25 11.14 -16.49
C ASP A 385 11.35 11.31 -18.02
N ALA A 386 11.75 12.50 -18.45
CA ALA A 386 11.76 12.88 -19.86
C ALA A 386 12.89 12.24 -20.67
N TYR A 387 14.01 11.88 -20.03
CA TYR A 387 15.12 11.20 -20.69
C TYR A 387 14.77 9.74 -20.98
N LYS A 388 14.04 9.13 -20.03
CA LYS A 388 13.65 7.73 -20.07
C LYS A 388 12.27 7.46 -20.68
N ASN A 389 11.46 8.49 -20.89
CA ASN A 389 10.05 8.41 -21.32
C ASN A 389 9.20 7.49 -20.45
N ILE A 390 9.37 7.59 -19.13
CA ILE A 390 8.61 6.80 -18.16
C ILE A 390 7.83 7.70 -17.20
N VAL A 391 6.65 7.24 -16.78
CA VAL A 391 5.76 7.96 -15.86
C VAL A 391 5.66 7.22 -14.52
N LYS A 392 5.75 7.96 -13.42
CA LYS A 392 5.58 7.44 -12.05
C LYS A 392 4.10 7.47 -11.67
N LEU A 393 3.55 6.29 -11.40
CA LEU A 393 2.22 6.12 -10.85
C LEU A 393 2.31 5.63 -9.40
N THR A 394 1.48 6.18 -8.52
CA THR A 394 1.45 5.83 -7.09
C THR A 394 0.03 5.59 -6.62
N TYR A 395 -0.21 4.54 -5.84
CA TYR A 395 -1.51 4.33 -5.17
C TYR A 395 -1.33 3.54 -3.88
N PHE A 396 -2.38 3.45 -3.07
CA PHE A 396 -2.32 2.90 -1.72
C PHE A 396 -3.30 1.75 -1.54
N TYR A 397 -2.83 0.67 -0.90
CA TYR A 397 -3.63 -0.54 -0.69
C TYR A 397 -3.20 -1.25 0.59
N LEU A 398 -4.08 -2.03 1.20
CA LEU A 398 -3.71 -2.99 2.25
C LEU A 398 -3.60 -4.40 1.66
N ASN A 399 -4.59 -4.79 0.86
CA ASN A 399 -4.62 -6.04 0.09
C ASN A 399 -4.39 -5.74 -1.39
N GLU A 400 -3.47 -6.46 -2.03
CA GLU A 400 -3.07 -6.20 -3.43
C GLU A 400 -4.24 -6.46 -4.37
N HIS A 401 -4.50 -5.54 -5.31
CA HIS A 401 -5.50 -5.70 -6.36
C HIS A 401 -4.84 -6.20 -7.65
N PHE A 402 -5.60 -6.85 -8.54
CA PHE A 402 -5.12 -7.15 -9.89
C PHE A 402 -4.81 -5.85 -10.65
N GLU A 403 -3.55 -5.66 -11.02
CA GLU A 403 -3.09 -4.49 -11.74
C GLU A 403 -3.18 -4.72 -13.25
N ASN A 404 -4.13 -4.03 -13.89
CA ASN A 404 -4.25 -4.01 -15.34
C ASN A 404 -3.85 -2.64 -15.88
N ILE A 405 -2.64 -2.57 -16.42
CA ILE A 405 -2.06 -1.37 -17.01
C ILE A 405 -2.04 -1.57 -18.51
N THR A 406 -2.55 -0.59 -19.24
CA THR A 406 -2.46 -0.58 -20.70
C THR A 406 -1.91 0.75 -21.22
N VAL A 407 -1.04 0.66 -22.22
CA VAL A 407 -0.51 1.80 -22.97
C VAL A 407 -1.01 1.65 -24.41
N ASP A 408 -1.80 2.62 -24.87
CA ASP A 408 -2.54 2.55 -26.15
C ASP A 408 -3.33 1.24 -26.36
N GLY A 409 -3.88 0.70 -25.27
CA GLY A 409 -4.68 -0.52 -25.26
C GLY A 409 -3.88 -1.82 -25.19
N VAL A 410 -2.55 -1.77 -25.27
CA VAL A 410 -1.65 -2.93 -25.12
C VAL A 410 -1.36 -3.15 -23.65
N ASN A 411 -1.43 -4.39 -23.15
CA ASN A 411 -1.08 -4.73 -21.77
C ASN A 411 0.42 -4.45 -21.54
N THR A 412 0.74 -3.74 -20.46
CA THR A 412 2.10 -3.26 -20.18
C THR A 412 2.46 -3.57 -18.74
N ILE A 413 3.64 -4.16 -18.53
CA ILE A 413 4.23 -4.33 -17.20
C ILE A 413 5.11 -3.10 -16.93
N PRO A 414 5.11 -2.54 -15.71
CA PRO A 414 6.04 -1.47 -15.34
C PRO A 414 7.51 -1.88 -15.52
N VAL A 415 8.36 -0.90 -15.84
CA VAL A 415 9.82 -1.09 -15.93
C VAL A 415 10.43 -1.23 -14.54
N PHE A 416 9.93 -0.43 -13.59
CA PHE A 416 10.33 -0.48 -12.19
C PHE A 416 9.10 -0.51 -11.30
N ALA A 417 9.18 -1.24 -10.18
CA ALA A 417 8.16 -1.23 -9.15
C ALA A 417 8.80 -1.25 -7.76
N LYS A 418 8.11 -0.64 -6.81
CA LYS A 418 8.47 -0.57 -5.40
C LYS A 418 7.20 -0.57 -4.55
N VAL A 419 7.24 -1.25 -3.41
CA VAL A 419 6.21 -1.17 -2.38
C VAL A 419 6.83 -0.60 -1.11
N ALA A 420 6.28 0.49 -0.59
CA ALA A 420 6.71 1.10 0.67
C ALA A 420 5.64 0.92 1.77
N ASN A 421 6.08 0.66 3.01
CA ASN A 421 5.17 0.48 4.14
C ASN A 421 4.87 1.78 4.88
N HIS A 422 3.63 1.87 5.36
CA HIS A 422 3.17 2.88 6.31
C HIS A 422 2.64 2.13 7.52
N ASP A 423 3.48 1.93 8.52
CA ASP A 423 3.12 1.14 9.72
C ASP A 423 2.31 1.97 10.70
N PHE A 424 1.40 1.34 11.45
CA PHE A 424 0.77 1.90 12.64
C PHE A 424 1.10 1.00 13.82
N LEU A 425 2.00 1.46 14.68
CA LEU A 425 2.58 0.65 15.75
C LEU A 425 3.25 -0.62 15.18
N LYS A 426 2.76 -1.81 15.56
CA LYS A 426 3.33 -3.10 15.14
C LYS A 426 2.80 -3.63 13.82
N ASP A 427 1.71 -3.06 13.29
CA ASP A 427 1.03 -3.59 12.11
C ASP A 427 1.18 -2.67 10.89
N ASN A 428 1.06 -3.28 9.71
CA ASN A 428 1.00 -2.54 8.45
C ASN A 428 -0.36 -1.85 8.31
N PHE A 429 -0.39 -0.53 8.40
CA PHE A 429 -1.64 0.24 8.26
C PHE A 429 -2.05 0.39 6.80
N ILE A 430 -1.08 0.65 5.92
CA ILE A 430 -1.28 0.68 4.47
C ILE A 430 0.05 0.56 3.71
N LYS A 431 0.02 -0.03 2.52
CA LYS A 431 1.14 -0.09 1.57
C LYS A 431 0.98 0.97 0.49
N GLU A 432 2.10 1.53 0.04
CA GLU A 432 2.20 2.47 -1.09
C GLU A 432 2.88 1.76 -2.27
N LYS A 433 2.13 1.52 -3.34
CA LYS A 433 2.66 1.01 -4.61
C LYS A 433 3.22 2.17 -5.41
N ILE A 434 4.45 2.03 -5.89
CA ILE A 434 5.12 2.97 -6.78
C ILE A 434 5.57 2.18 -8.01
N ILE A 435 5.09 2.58 -9.19
CA ILE A 435 5.44 1.94 -10.46
C ILE A 435 5.87 2.97 -11.49
N TRP A 436 6.80 2.58 -12.35
CA TRP A 436 7.26 3.37 -13.48
C TRP A 436 6.90 2.68 -14.78
N VAL A 437 6.04 3.31 -15.58
CA VAL A 437 5.51 2.75 -16.82
C VAL A 437 6.12 3.44 -18.02
N ASP A 438 6.58 2.67 -19.00
CA ASP A 438 7.08 3.18 -20.28
C ASP A 438 5.93 3.72 -21.14
N ILE A 439 6.11 4.95 -21.65
CA ILE A 439 5.17 5.67 -22.50
C ILE A 439 5.82 6.15 -23.80
N THR A 440 6.92 5.51 -24.21
CA THR A 440 7.65 5.84 -25.43
C THR A 440 6.73 5.74 -26.65
N CYS A 441 6.64 6.83 -27.41
CA CYS A 441 5.80 6.95 -28.61
C CYS A 441 4.30 6.68 -28.38
N SER A 442 3.80 6.82 -27.16
CA SER A 442 2.42 6.47 -26.81
C SER A 442 1.48 7.68 -26.76
N THR A 443 0.17 7.43 -26.94
CA THR A 443 -0.86 8.49 -26.88
C THR A 443 -1.58 8.55 -25.54
N SER A 444 -1.81 7.40 -24.91
CA SER A 444 -2.62 7.26 -23.71
C SER A 444 -2.12 6.16 -22.79
N ILE A 445 -2.36 6.35 -21.49
CA ILE A 445 -2.12 5.34 -20.46
C ILE A 445 -3.41 5.09 -19.69
N SER A 446 -3.66 3.84 -19.33
CA SER A 446 -4.82 3.41 -18.55
C SER A 446 -4.38 2.46 -17.44
N ILE A 447 -5.02 2.56 -16.28
CA ILE A 447 -4.83 1.65 -15.15
C ILE A 447 -6.17 1.33 -14.50
N LYS A 448 -6.38 0.04 -14.21
CA LYS A 448 -7.50 -0.48 -13.42
C LYS A 448 -6.96 -1.38 -12.31
N LEU A 449 -7.52 -1.21 -11.12
CA LEU A 449 -7.18 -1.98 -9.92
C LEU A 449 -8.34 -2.91 -9.57
N GLY A 450 -8.29 -4.15 -10.05
CA GLY A 450 -9.38 -5.13 -9.93
C GLY A 450 -10.70 -4.58 -10.46
N ASP A 451 -11.78 -4.81 -9.70
CA ASP A 451 -13.13 -4.33 -10.03
C ASP A 451 -13.48 -2.99 -9.34
N VAL A 452 -12.48 -2.33 -8.72
CA VAL A 452 -12.66 -1.05 -8.00
C VAL A 452 -12.72 0.12 -8.99
N THR A 453 -13.58 1.10 -8.72
CA THR A 453 -13.63 2.32 -9.53
C THR A 453 -12.32 3.09 -9.41
N THR A 454 -11.50 3.06 -10.47
CA THR A 454 -10.15 3.62 -10.47
C THR A 454 -10.12 4.97 -11.20
N PHE A 455 -9.62 6.00 -10.52
CA PHE A 455 -9.34 7.32 -11.09
C PHE A 455 -7.84 7.59 -11.17
N ILE A 456 -7.38 8.13 -12.28
CA ILE A 456 -6.02 8.66 -12.42
C ILE A 456 -6.05 10.14 -12.03
N SER A 457 -5.24 10.56 -11.05
CA SER A 457 -5.13 11.96 -10.62
C SER A 457 -3.84 12.60 -11.11
N LEU A 458 -3.95 13.75 -11.78
CA LEU A 458 -2.83 14.56 -12.26
C LEU A 458 -3.05 16.02 -11.84
N GLY A 459 -2.19 16.54 -10.96
CA GLY A 459 -2.28 17.94 -10.50
C GLY A 459 -3.63 18.31 -9.87
N GLY A 460 -4.29 17.36 -9.22
CA GLY A 460 -5.62 17.53 -8.60
C GLY A 460 -6.82 17.34 -9.55
N LYS A 461 -6.59 17.11 -10.85
CA LYS A 461 -7.64 16.70 -11.80
C LYS A 461 -7.75 15.18 -11.85
N ASN A 462 -8.97 14.67 -11.86
CA ASN A 462 -9.24 13.24 -11.86
C ASN A 462 -9.81 12.79 -13.20
N TYR A 463 -9.22 11.74 -13.77
CA TYR A 463 -9.59 11.12 -15.03
C TYR A 463 -10.05 9.68 -14.76
N LYS A 464 -11.14 9.23 -15.38
CA LYS A 464 -11.67 7.90 -15.13
C LYS A 464 -10.81 6.85 -15.86
N SER A 465 -9.99 6.13 -15.12
CA SER A 465 -9.14 4.99 -15.53
C SER A 465 -8.11 5.24 -16.65
N SER A 466 -8.19 6.32 -17.43
CA SER A 466 -7.26 6.63 -18.54
C SER A 466 -6.98 8.12 -18.67
N ILE A 467 -5.77 8.47 -19.13
CA ILE A 467 -5.29 9.85 -19.34
C ILE A 467 -4.39 9.91 -20.59
N ASN A 468 -4.39 11.06 -21.28
CA ASN A 468 -3.49 11.29 -22.41
C ASN A 468 -2.05 11.59 -21.94
N VAL A 469 -1.07 11.03 -22.64
CA VAL A 469 0.35 11.26 -22.38
C VAL A 469 0.72 12.74 -22.57
N SER A 470 0.10 13.41 -23.54
CA SER A 470 0.32 14.84 -23.79
C SER A 470 -0.08 15.74 -22.60
N ASP A 471 -1.12 15.36 -21.84
CA ASP A 471 -1.54 16.08 -20.63
C ASP A 471 -0.53 15.90 -19.49
N ILE A 472 0.04 14.70 -19.34
CA ILE A 472 1.11 14.39 -18.38
C ILE A 472 2.35 15.23 -18.70
N ILE A 473 2.85 15.14 -19.94
CA ILE A 473 4.04 15.89 -20.38
C ILE A 473 3.82 17.40 -20.19
N LYS A 474 2.65 17.91 -20.59
CA LYS A 474 2.30 19.32 -20.41
C LYS A 474 2.27 19.72 -18.94
N HIS A 475 1.74 18.88 -18.06
CA HIS A 475 1.73 19.15 -16.61
C HIS A 475 3.16 19.28 -16.07
N PHE A 476 4.01 18.27 -16.30
CA PHE A 476 5.39 18.28 -15.79
C PHE A 476 6.24 19.39 -16.43
N LYS A 477 6.00 19.75 -17.69
CA LYS A 477 6.64 20.92 -18.31
C LYS A 477 6.22 22.25 -17.68
N ASN A 478 4.99 22.36 -17.18
CA ASN A 478 4.48 23.59 -16.57
C ASN A 478 4.91 23.79 -15.11
N ILE A 479 5.29 22.73 -14.40
CA ILE A 479 5.80 22.85 -13.02
C ILE A 479 7.27 23.27 -12.97
N VAL A 480 8.03 23.05 -14.06
CA VAL A 480 9.44 23.48 -14.17
C VAL A 480 9.50 25.00 -14.05
N PRO A 481 10.21 25.55 -13.05
CA PRO A 481 10.37 26.99 -12.91
C PRO A 481 11.10 27.58 -14.12
N ARG A 482 10.70 28.80 -14.54
CA ARG A 482 11.36 29.51 -15.64
C ARG A 482 12.43 30.43 -15.08
N TYR A 483 13.69 30.14 -15.38
CA TYR A 483 14.84 30.96 -15.01
C TYR A 483 15.48 31.62 -16.23
N ASN A 484 16.14 32.75 -16.01
CA ASN A 484 17.05 33.31 -17.00
C ASN A 484 18.35 32.50 -16.97
N ILE A 485 18.60 31.74 -18.04
CA ILE A 485 19.76 30.85 -18.15
C ILE A 485 21.00 31.66 -18.53
N SER A 486 22.10 31.44 -17.81
CA SER A 486 23.42 31.98 -18.14
C SER A 486 24.12 31.04 -19.13
N GLU A 487 24.46 31.53 -20.32
CA GLU A 487 25.21 30.78 -21.33
C GLU A 487 26.53 30.21 -20.79
N LYS A 488 27.19 30.93 -19.88
CA LYS A 488 28.44 30.50 -19.23
C LYS A 488 28.27 29.20 -18.42
N TYR A 489 27.10 29.00 -17.83
CA TYR A 489 26.82 27.91 -16.88
C TYR A 489 25.83 26.88 -17.44
N ARG A 490 25.51 26.94 -18.73
CA ARG A 490 24.58 26.02 -19.36
C ARG A 490 25.07 24.58 -19.22
N ASP A 491 24.20 23.71 -18.71
CA ASP A 491 24.41 22.27 -18.58
C ASP A 491 25.62 21.86 -17.73
N CYS A 492 26.15 22.76 -16.89
CA CYS A 492 27.21 22.41 -15.95
C CYS A 492 26.68 21.54 -14.80
N TRP A 493 27.58 20.90 -14.07
CA TRP A 493 27.25 20.22 -12.82
C TRP A 493 27.71 21.06 -11.63
N LEU A 494 26.83 21.24 -10.66
CA LEU A 494 27.16 21.88 -9.40
C LEU A 494 27.37 20.81 -8.32
N LEU A 495 28.57 20.77 -7.74
CA LEU A 495 28.94 19.88 -6.65
C LEU A 495 29.03 20.66 -5.34
N MET A 496 28.62 20.05 -4.23
CA MET A 496 28.88 20.58 -2.89
C MET A 496 28.79 19.49 -1.83
N ASP A 497 29.48 19.69 -0.70
CA ASP A 497 29.28 18.87 0.49
C ASP A 497 28.33 19.59 1.45
N ARG A 498 28.86 20.48 2.30
CA ARG A 498 28.07 21.46 3.06
C ARG A 498 28.34 22.86 2.53
N ASP A 499 27.47 23.80 2.86
CA ASP A 499 27.73 25.20 2.54
C ASP A 499 28.96 25.75 3.30
N THR A 500 29.25 25.23 4.49
CA THR A 500 30.36 25.69 5.34
C THR A 500 31.64 24.86 5.27
N GLN A 501 31.60 23.65 4.69
CA GLN A 501 32.70 22.67 4.80
C GLN A 501 32.72 21.71 3.60
N ALA A 502 33.93 21.33 3.17
CA ALA A 502 34.18 20.29 2.16
C ALA A 502 34.71 19.00 2.81
N ASP A 503 35.58 18.26 2.10
CA ASP A 503 36.22 17.01 2.55
C ASP A 503 35.25 15.82 2.72
N ASP A 504 34.16 15.81 1.96
CA ASP A 504 33.21 14.70 1.87
C ASP A 504 33.05 14.23 0.40
N ASN A 505 32.06 13.39 0.10
CA ASN A 505 31.94 12.67 -1.17
C ASN A 505 31.96 13.56 -2.42
N ALA A 506 31.41 14.78 -2.36
CA ALA A 506 31.37 15.67 -3.50
C ALA A 506 32.75 16.23 -3.84
N GLU A 507 33.61 16.52 -2.85
CA GLU A 507 34.99 16.94 -3.08
C GLU A 507 35.76 15.85 -3.83
N HIS A 508 35.68 14.61 -3.38
CA HIS A 508 36.37 13.48 -4.00
C HIS A 508 35.88 13.21 -5.43
N LEU A 509 34.57 13.25 -5.63
CA LEU A 509 33.98 13.09 -6.96
C LEU A 509 34.36 14.25 -7.89
N TYR A 510 34.43 15.49 -7.38
CA TYR A 510 34.89 16.65 -8.15
C TYR A 510 36.29 16.40 -8.71
N ARG A 511 37.24 15.99 -7.85
CA ARG A 511 38.63 15.71 -8.24
C ARG A 511 38.68 14.65 -9.33
N TYR A 512 37.97 13.53 -9.15
CA TYR A 512 37.89 12.46 -10.13
C TYR A 512 37.38 12.96 -11.50
N ILE A 513 36.29 13.74 -11.51
CA ILE A 513 35.71 14.28 -12.76
C ILE A 513 36.70 15.22 -13.43
N THR A 514 37.33 16.14 -12.70
CA THR A 514 38.28 17.08 -13.31
C THR A 514 39.52 16.40 -13.87
N GLU A 515 39.96 15.30 -13.26
CA GLU A 515 41.13 14.54 -13.71
C GLU A 515 40.81 13.63 -14.90
N LYS A 516 39.72 12.86 -14.82
CA LYS A 516 39.39 11.82 -15.81
C LYS A 516 38.44 12.28 -16.92
N HIS A 517 37.67 13.33 -16.67
CA HIS A 517 36.64 13.85 -17.58
C HIS A 517 36.69 15.38 -17.68
N PRO A 518 37.81 15.98 -18.12
CA PRO A 518 38.01 17.44 -18.14
C PRO A 518 37.00 18.19 -19.04
N ASP A 519 36.36 17.49 -19.99
CA ASP A 519 35.32 18.05 -20.86
C ASP A 519 34.00 18.32 -20.09
N GLN A 520 33.79 17.69 -18.94
CA GLN A 520 32.61 17.91 -18.11
C GLN A 520 32.78 19.21 -17.31
N SER A 521 31.99 20.23 -17.62
CA SER A 521 32.00 21.48 -16.86
C SER A 521 31.42 21.28 -15.46
N VAL A 522 32.27 21.41 -14.44
CA VAL A 522 31.91 21.31 -13.01
C VAL A 522 32.25 22.58 -12.25
N TYR A 523 31.46 22.87 -11.21
CA TYR A 523 31.69 23.95 -10.24
C TYR A 523 31.46 23.42 -8.83
N PHE A 524 32.16 23.99 -7.84
CA PHE A 524 32.04 23.59 -6.44
C PHE A 524 31.53 24.74 -5.57
N ALA A 525 30.38 24.58 -4.91
CA ALA A 525 29.78 25.61 -4.06
C ALA A 525 30.19 25.45 -2.59
N ILE A 526 30.69 26.55 -2.01
CA ILE A 526 31.07 26.64 -0.60
C ILE A 526 31.09 28.11 -0.17
N ARG A 527 30.90 28.42 1.11
CA ARG A 527 30.98 29.80 1.62
C ARG A 527 32.41 30.31 1.64
N ARG A 528 32.57 31.61 1.37
CA ARG A 528 33.89 32.28 1.34
C ARG A 528 34.65 32.22 2.67
N ASN A 529 33.93 32.11 3.80
CA ASN A 529 34.51 32.03 5.14
C ASN A 529 34.78 30.59 5.63
N SER A 530 34.57 29.58 4.79
CA SER A 530 34.94 28.20 5.14
C SER A 530 36.46 28.06 5.30
N HIS A 531 36.90 27.22 6.25
CA HIS A 531 38.32 26.90 6.39
C HIS A 531 38.90 26.16 5.17
N ASP A 532 38.05 25.53 4.35
CA ASP A 532 38.47 24.79 3.15
C ASP A 532 38.68 25.69 1.93
N TRP A 533 38.19 26.94 1.96
CA TRP A 533 38.17 27.80 0.78
C TRP A 533 39.55 27.96 0.13
N GLU A 534 40.55 28.36 0.92
CA GLU A 534 41.91 28.62 0.42
C GLU A 534 42.60 27.31 -0.03
N ARG A 535 42.37 26.20 0.68
CA ARG A 535 42.90 24.88 0.29
C ARG A 535 42.36 24.44 -1.07
N LEU A 536 41.04 24.50 -1.26
CA LEU A 536 40.41 24.10 -2.51
C LEU A 536 40.78 25.04 -3.67
N LEU A 537 40.93 26.35 -3.39
CA LEU A 537 41.39 27.30 -4.40
C LEU A 537 42.80 26.97 -4.89
N ASN A 538 43.70 26.56 -3.98
CA ASN A 538 45.05 26.12 -4.32
C ASN A 538 45.08 24.78 -5.06
N ASP A 539 44.04 23.95 -4.89
CA ASP A 539 43.85 22.69 -5.60
C ASP A 539 43.14 22.87 -6.96
N ASP A 540 43.13 24.08 -7.51
CA ASP A 540 42.52 24.45 -8.80
C ASP A 540 41.00 24.18 -8.91
N PHE A 541 40.27 24.22 -7.77
CA PHE A 541 38.82 24.11 -7.81
C PHE A 541 38.17 25.34 -8.45
N LYS A 542 37.16 25.11 -9.29
CA LYS A 542 36.26 26.15 -9.81
C LYS A 542 35.22 26.51 -8.73
N LEU A 543 35.68 27.22 -7.70
CA LEU A 543 34.85 27.61 -6.55
C LEU A 543 33.80 28.65 -6.93
N VAL A 544 32.60 28.50 -6.35
CA VAL A 544 31.57 29.54 -6.33
C VAL A 544 31.14 29.82 -4.90
N GLU A 545 31.07 31.10 -4.53
CA GLU A 545 30.62 31.52 -3.21
C GLU A 545 29.15 31.17 -3.02
N PHE A 546 28.84 30.31 -2.04
CA PHE A 546 27.48 29.92 -1.71
C PHE A 546 26.64 31.15 -1.35
N GLY A 547 25.49 31.27 -2.01
CA GLY A 547 24.56 32.40 -1.87
C GLY A 547 24.93 33.66 -2.64
N SER A 548 26.01 33.64 -3.43
CA SER A 548 26.31 34.72 -4.37
C SER A 548 25.39 34.70 -5.60
N HIS A 549 25.36 35.80 -6.35
CA HIS A 549 24.66 35.86 -7.63
C HIS A 549 25.18 34.81 -8.63
N ALA A 550 26.48 34.52 -8.62
CA ALA A 550 27.07 33.48 -9.46
C ALA A 550 26.57 32.08 -9.08
N HIS A 551 26.42 31.81 -7.79
CA HIS A 551 25.82 30.56 -7.30
C HIS A 551 24.36 30.42 -7.76
N GLU A 552 23.58 31.49 -7.64
CA GLU A 552 22.21 31.48 -8.17
C GLU A 552 22.15 31.27 -9.69
N ASP A 553 23.03 31.93 -10.46
CA ASP A 553 23.06 31.79 -11.92
C ASP A 553 23.44 30.37 -12.35
N ILE A 554 24.36 29.72 -11.63
CA ILE A 554 24.68 28.30 -11.82
C ILE A 554 23.47 27.44 -11.46
N LEU A 555 22.87 27.62 -10.27
CA LEU A 555 21.69 26.87 -9.85
C LEU A 555 20.51 27.04 -10.82
N LYS A 556 20.41 28.17 -11.52
CA LYS A 556 19.39 28.41 -12.56
C LYS A 556 19.71 27.70 -13.87
N SER A 557 20.98 27.41 -14.16
CA SER A 557 21.48 26.99 -15.48
C SER A 557 22.02 25.55 -15.54
N CYS A 558 22.34 24.95 -14.39
CA CYS A 558 22.95 23.63 -14.30
C CYS A 558 21.97 22.52 -14.71
N SER A 559 22.51 21.43 -15.24
CA SER A 559 21.73 20.21 -15.52
C SER A 559 21.67 19.28 -14.31
N LYS A 560 22.68 19.35 -13.42
CA LYS A 560 22.83 18.44 -12.28
C LYS A 560 23.25 19.20 -11.02
N ILE A 561 22.63 18.81 -9.91
CA ILE A 561 22.99 19.24 -8.56
C ILE A 561 23.42 17.97 -7.82
N ILE A 562 24.67 17.93 -7.39
CA ILE A 562 25.30 16.75 -6.79
C ILE A 562 25.74 17.15 -5.39
N SER A 563 25.24 16.44 -4.39
CA SER A 563 25.47 16.83 -3.00
C SER A 563 25.57 15.65 -2.04
N SER A 564 26.46 15.75 -1.07
CA SER A 564 26.55 14.84 0.09
C SER A 564 25.40 15.03 1.09
N HIS A 565 24.64 16.12 0.95
CA HIS A 565 23.49 16.48 1.80
C HIS A 565 22.21 16.72 0.98
N ALA A 566 21.04 16.42 1.57
CA ALA A 566 19.72 16.62 0.95
C ALA A 566 18.84 17.63 1.71
N ASN A 567 19.45 18.48 2.54
CA ASN A 567 18.75 19.50 3.33
C ASN A 567 18.11 20.57 2.42
N TYR A 568 17.14 21.30 2.98
CA TYR A 568 16.35 22.30 2.24
C TYR A 568 17.20 23.37 1.54
N TYR A 569 18.32 23.78 2.12
CA TYR A 569 19.23 24.75 1.50
C TYR A 569 19.94 24.22 0.24
N VAL A 570 19.96 22.90 0.02
CA VAL A 570 20.49 22.26 -1.20
C VAL A 570 19.37 22.03 -2.21
N THR A 571 18.24 21.48 -1.75
CA THR A 571 17.18 20.95 -2.62
C THR A 571 16.12 22.00 -2.98
N ASN A 572 16.05 23.11 -2.24
CA ASN A 572 15.00 24.11 -2.36
C ASN A 572 15.49 25.57 -2.27
N TYR A 573 16.78 25.82 -2.50
CA TYR A 573 17.37 27.16 -2.39
C TYR A 573 16.62 28.24 -3.17
N LEU A 574 16.26 27.97 -4.43
CA LEU A 574 15.50 28.89 -5.30
C LEU A 574 13.97 28.82 -5.09
N GLY A 575 13.51 28.07 -4.08
CA GLY A 575 12.11 27.86 -3.76
C GLY A 575 11.58 26.48 -4.17
N LYS A 576 10.25 26.38 -4.21
CA LYS A 576 9.52 25.13 -4.53
C LYS A 576 9.73 24.72 -5.99
N ASN A 577 9.84 23.42 -6.25
CA ASN A 577 10.06 22.80 -7.56
C ASN A 577 11.42 23.16 -8.18
N MET A 578 12.42 23.56 -7.38
CA MET A 578 13.75 23.89 -7.92
C MET A 578 14.36 22.70 -8.65
N LEU A 579 14.11 21.47 -8.19
CA LEU A 579 14.68 20.27 -8.82
C LEU A 579 13.92 19.83 -10.09
N ALA A 580 12.71 20.34 -10.32
CA ALA A 580 11.91 19.93 -11.46
C ALA A 580 12.62 20.23 -12.79
N GLY A 581 12.78 19.19 -13.62
CA GLY A 581 13.48 19.28 -14.91
C GLY A 581 15.00 19.16 -14.84
N ARG A 582 15.57 18.83 -13.67
CA ARG A 582 17.01 18.64 -13.44
C ARG A 582 17.25 17.37 -12.63
N HIS A 583 18.49 16.89 -12.62
CA HIS A 583 18.85 15.73 -11.81
C HIS A 583 19.48 16.15 -10.48
N PHE A 584 18.90 15.68 -9.38
CA PHE A 584 19.52 15.74 -8.06
C PHE A 584 20.15 14.39 -7.70
N ILE A 585 21.42 14.44 -7.33
CA ILE A 585 22.23 13.28 -6.97
C ILE A 585 22.58 13.42 -5.48
N PHE A 586 22.14 12.45 -4.69
CA PHE A 586 22.45 12.36 -3.27
C PHE A 586 23.59 11.37 -3.06
N LEU A 587 24.78 11.90 -2.72
CA LEU A 587 26.00 11.13 -2.49
C LEU A 587 26.12 10.58 -1.08
N GLN A 588 25.26 11.05 -0.16
CA GLN A 588 25.34 10.85 1.28
C GLN A 588 26.61 11.42 1.94
N HIS A 589 26.64 11.46 3.26
CA HIS A 589 27.78 11.91 4.09
C HIS A 589 28.23 10.81 5.09
N GLY A 590 27.83 9.57 4.82
CA GLY A 590 28.16 8.37 5.60
C GLY A 590 27.11 7.29 5.38
N VAL A 591 27.48 6.03 5.60
CA VAL A 591 26.61 4.87 5.37
C VAL A 591 25.34 4.98 6.23
N ILE A 592 24.17 4.86 5.61
CA ILE A 592 22.86 4.87 6.27
C ILE A 592 22.63 3.52 6.93
N LYS A 593 22.94 3.43 8.22
CA LYS A 593 22.72 2.25 9.05
C LYS A 593 21.37 2.26 9.80
N ASP A 594 20.81 3.46 9.99
CA ASP A 594 19.55 3.72 10.67
C ASP A 594 18.47 4.20 9.69
N ASP A 595 17.19 4.12 10.07
CA ASP A 595 16.09 4.53 9.19
C ASP A 595 15.97 6.06 9.16
N LEU A 596 16.24 6.64 7.97
CA LEU A 596 16.14 8.06 7.62
C LEU A 596 14.98 8.36 6.65
N SER A 597 14.05 7.41 6.47
CA SER A 597 12.95 7.54 5.52
C SER A 597 12.05 8.74 5.83
N GLU A 598 11.90 9.15 7.08
CA GLU A 598 11.16 10.37 7.44
C GLU A 598 11.75 11.60 6.76
N TRP A 599 13.08 11.76 6.76
CA TRP A 599 13.72 12.91 6.13
C TRP A 599 13.74 12.75 4.61
N LEU A 600 14.24 11.62 4.12
CA LEU A 600 14.54 11.44 2.70
C LEU A 600 13.29 11.31 1.83
N ASN A 601 12.18 10.78 2.34
CA ASN A 601 10.92 10.73 1.59
C ASN A 601 10.29 12.13 1.38
N ASN A 602 10.73 13.15 2.13
CA ASN A 602 10.25 14.53 2.01
C ASN A 602 11.09 15.39 1.06
N VAL A 603 12.19 14.86 0.51
CA VAL A 603 12.98 15.53 -0.54
C VAL A 603 12.16 15.54 -1.82
N GLU A 604 12.07 16.69 -2.52
CA GLU A 604 11.21 16.85 -3.71
C GLU A 604 11.44 15.77 -4.76
N GLN A 605 12.72 15.46 -5.03
CA GLN A 605 13.13 14.42 -5.96
C GLN A 605 14.59 14.04 -5.70
N ILE A 606 14.88 12.74 -5.69
CA ILE A 606 16.24 12.19 -5.78
C ILE A 606 16.29 11.34 -7.04
N ASN A 607 17.16 11.69 -7.99
CA ASN A 607 17.28 10.98 -9.26
C ASN A 607 18.35 9.87 -9.20
N CYS A 608 19.37 10.06 -8.36
CA CYS A 608 20.39 9.07 -8.06
C CYS A 608 20.71 9.13 -6.56
N PHE A 609 20.51 8.02 -5.88
CA PHE A 609 20.77 7.82 -4.46
C PHE A 609 21.90 6.79 -4.34
N VAL A 610 23.12 7.28 -4.11
CA VAL A 610 24.31 6.45 -3.93
C VAL A 610 24.21 5.69 -2.61
N THR A 611 24.54 4.41 -2.58
CA THR A 611 24.74 3.59 -1.37
C THR A 611 26.09 2.87 -1.44
N SER A 612 26.54 2.34 -0.30
CA SER A 612 27.87 1.78 -0.14
C SER A 612 27.90 0.32 0.30
N THR A 613 26.93 -0.13 1.10
CA THR A 613 26.89 -1.52 1.59
C THR A 613 25.68 -2.27 1.03
N THR A 614 25.77 -3.59 0.96
CA THR A 614 24.67 -4.43 0.46
C THR A 614 23.42 -4.26 1.33
N ASP A 615 23.57 -4.31 2.66
CA ASP A 615 22.44 -4.20 3.58
C ASP A 615 21.81 -2.80 3.58
N GLU A 616 22.62 -1.75 3.44
CA GLU A 616 22.11 -0.38 3.25
C GLU A 616 21.25 -0.29 1.99
N TYR A 617 21.79 -0.78 0.86
CA TYR A 617 21.08 -0.79 -0.42
C TYR A 617 19.74 -1.54 -0.29
N GLU A 618 19.76 -2.75 0.26
CA GLU A 618 18.55 -3.56 0.45
C GLU A 618 17.57 -2.92 1.42
N SER A 619 18.03 -2.28 2.50
CA SER A 619 17.15 -1.57 3.46
C SER A 619 16.34 -0.45 2.79
N ILE A 620 16.86 0.13 1.70
CA ILE A 620 16.19 1.18 0.94
C ILE A 620 15.34 0.59 -0.18
N ILE A 621 15.88 -0.32 -1.00
CA ILE A 621 15.17 -0.79 -2.22
C ILE A 621 14.17 -1.91 -1.97
N SER A 622 14.34 -2.72 -0.92
CA SER A 622 13.50 -3.89 -0.65
C SER A 622 12.04 -3.52 -0.53
N ASN A 623 11.15 -4.34 -1.09
CA ASN A 623 9.72 -4.14 -0.84
C ASN A 623 9.46 -4.21 0.66
N GLU A 624 8.49 -3.42 1.12
CA GLU A 624 8.08 -3.33 2.53
C GLU A 624 9.01 -2.51 3.43
N SER A 625 10.09 -1.91 2.89
CA SER A 625 10.79 -0.83 3.59
C SER A 625 9.95 0.46 3.65
N ARG A 626 10.29 1.39 4.54
CA ARG A 626 9.59 2.69 4.65
C ARG A 626 10.02 3.70 3.58
N TYR A 627 11.09 3.42 2.84
CA TYR A 627 11.60 4.27 1.77
C TYR A 627 10.75 4.18 0.51
N ILE A 628 10.50 5.31 -0.14
CA ILE A 628 9.76 5.39 -1.41
C ILE A 628 10.65 5.26 -2.66
N TYR A 629 11.91 4.85 -2.47
CA TYR A 629 12.93 4.73 -3.51
C TYR A 629 13.15 3.25 -3.86
N GLY A 630 13.31 2.96 -5.15
CA GLY A 630 13.57 1.61 -5.65
C GLY A 630 14.80 1.54 -6.54
N LYS A 631 14.95 0.43 -7.27
CA LYS A 631 16.08 0.19 -8.18
C LYS A 631 16.27 1.24 -9.28
N LYS A 632 15.25 2.07 -9.56
CA LYS A 632 15.37 3.18 -10.51
C LYS A 632 16.26 4.29 -9.96
N GLU A 633 16.09 4.64 -8.69
CA GLU A 633 16.74 5.79 -8.08
C GLU A 633 18.02 5.40 -7.32
N VAL A 634 18.07 4.21 -6.72
CA VAL A 634 19.16 3.81 -5.80
C VAL A 634 20.23 3.00 -6.52
N VAL A 635 21.50 3.30 -6.25
CA VAL A 635 22.66 2.66 -6.88
C VAL A 635 23.71 2.24 -5.84
N LEU A 636 24.21 1.01 -5.94
CA LEU A 636 25.26 0.47 -5.07
C LEU A 636 26.64 0.72 -5.67
N THR A 637 27.20 1.90 -5.41
CA THR A 637 28.48 2.35 -6.00
C THR A 637 29.65 2.36 -5.03
N GLY A 638 29.38 2.41 -3.72
CA GLY A 638 30.35 2.84 -2.72
C GLY A 638 30.39 4.37 -2.61
N LEU A 639 30.87 4.88 -1.47
CA LEU A 639 31.04 6.31 -1.26
C LEU A 639 32.31 6.81 -1.99
N PRO A 640 32.24 7.88 -2.80
CA PRO A 640 33.40 8.46 -3.49
C PRO A 640 34.64 8.68 -2.60
N ARG A 641 34.46 9.13 -1.35
CA ARG A 641 35.57 9.39 -0.41
C ARG A 641 36.34 8.12 -0.01
N HIS A 642 35.71 6.94 -0.07
CA HIS A 642 36.34 5.66 0.28
C HIS A 642 37.48 5.28 -0.67
N ASP A 643 37.54 5.85 -1.89
CA ASP A 643 38.67 5.62 -2.81
C ASP A 643 39.99 6.07 -2.17
N ARG A 644 40.01 7.23 -1.50
CA ARG A 644 41.20 7.74 -0.81
C ARG A 644 41.60 6.85 0.37
N LEU A 645 40.62 6.34 1.12
CA LEU A 645 40.86 5.47 2.27
C LEU A 645 41.49 4.14 1.85
N LEU A 646 41.00 3.54 0.76
CA LEU A 646 41.50 2.28 0.22
C LEU A 646 42.91 2.40 -0.37
N ILE A 647 43.22 3.52 -1.05
CA ILE A 647 44.56 3.73 -1.63
C ILE A 647 45.65 3.86 -0.55
N ASN A 648 45.31 4.42 0.62
CA ASN A 648 46.27 4.75 1.66
C ASN A 648 46.15 3.87 2.92
N SER A 649 45.42 2.75 2.85
CA SER A 649 45.09 1.92 4.03
C SER A 649 46.29 1.44 4.84
N ASP A 650 47.47 1.34 4.19
CA ASP A 650 48.71 0.85 4.80
C ASP A 650 49.46 1.91 5.63
N GLN A 651 49.06 3.18 5.57
CA GLN A 651 49.73 4.31 6.25
C GLN A 651 49.30 4.47 7.72
N LYS A 652 49.10 3.36 8.45
CA LYS A 652 48.65 3.40 9.84
C LYS A 652 49.75 3.82 10.82
N GLU A 653 49.36 4.58 11.82
CA GLU A 653 50.15 4.98 12.99
C GLU A 653 49.52 4.38 14.27
N ASN A 654 50.25 4.37 15.39
CA ASN A 654 49.72 3.95 16.70
C ASN A 654 48.81 5.06 17.29
N ILE A 655 47.69 5.33 16.62
CA ILE A 655 46.69 6.33 17.01
C ILE A 655 45.36 5.63 17.31
N ILE A 656 44.75 6.01 18.42
CA ILE A 656 43.36 5.70 18.76
C ILE A 656 42.53 6.96 18.54
N LEU A 657 41.52 6.88 17.68
CA LEU A 657 40.62 7.99 17.41
C LEU A 657 39.35 7.85 18.27
N ILE A 658 39.01 8.86 19.06
CA ILE A 658 37.84 8.87 19.93
C ILE A 658 36.81 9.84 19.34
N MET A 659 35.70 9.32 18.82
CA MET A 659 34.70 10.07 18.05
C MET A 659 33.26 9.86 18.55
N PRO A 660 32.85 10.52 19.64
CA PRO A 660 31.46 10.43 20.08
C PRO A 660 30.48 11.12 19.12
N THR A 661 29.31 10.49 18.90
CA THR A 661 28.19 11.06 18.13
C THR A 661 27.35 11.98 19.01
N TRP A 662 26.73 13.01 18.42
CA TRP A 662 25.88 13.94 19.17
C TRP A 662 24.55 13.31 19.64
N ARG A 663 23.86 13.96 20.59
CA ARG A 663 22.48 13.62 21.00
C ARG A 663 21.59 14.85 20.88
N GLN A 664 20.39 14.67 20.34
CA GLN A 664 19.47 15.80 20.12
C GLN A 664 19.06 16.45 21.45
N ASN A 665 18.88 15.65 22.49
CA ASN A 665 18.51 16.12 23.82
C ASN A 665 19.69 16.71 24.61
N ALA A 666 20.94 16.53 24.14
CA ALA A 666 22.12 17.08 24.80
C ALA A 666 22.53 18.45 24.25
N VAL A 667 22.38 18.68 22.93
CA VAL A 667 22.80 19.93 22.28
C VAL A 667 21.69 20.99 22.25
N GLY A 668 22.04 22.27 22.10
CA GLY A 668 21.04 23.33 22.06
C GLY A 668 20.29 23.44 20.71
N ALA A 669 19.27 24.31 20.70
CA ALA A 669 18.39 24.51 19.55
C ALA A 669 19.10 25.15 18.34
N LEU A 670 18.60 24.87 17.13
CA LEU A 670 19.08 25.48 15.88
C LEU A 670 18.82 26.99 15.84
N THR A 671 19.75 27.75 15.23
CA THR A 671 19.65 29.19 14.98
C THR A 671 19.55 29.48 13.48
N GLY A 672 18.46 30.10 13.04
CA GLY A 672 18.27 30.47 11.63
C GLY A 672 17.96 29.28 10.71
N ASP A 673 18.23 29.44 9.41
CA ASP A 673 17.92 28.46 8.35
C ASP A 673 19.09 27.51 8.00
N GLY A 674 20.19 27.56 8.77
CA GLY A 674 21.39 26.72 8.57
C GLY A 674 21.65 25.74 9.73
N ASP A 675 22.85 25.14 9.77
CA ASP A 675 23.21 24.08 10.74
C ASP A 675 23.71 24.59 12.12
N SER A 676 23.75 25.90 12.37
CA SER A 676 24.27 26.48 13.62
C SER A 676 23.31 26.30 14.81
N ARG A 677 23.85 26.10 16.03
CA ARG A 677 23.08 25.87 17.28
C ARG A 677 23.50 26.78 18.41
N ILE A 678 22.57 27.10 19.32
CA ILE A 678 22.91 27.71 20.62
C ILE A 678 23.57 26.67 21.53
N ILE A 679 24.42 27.13 22.46
CA ILE A 679 25.01 26.26 23.48
C ILE A 679 23.96 25.92 24.54
N ASN A 680 23.87 24.64 24.90
CA ASN A 680 23.07 24.16 26.02
C ASN A 680 23.84 24.39 27.33
N PRO A 681 23.35 25.24 28.26
CA PRO A 681 24.05 25.52 29.52
C PRO A 681 24.12 24.29 30.45
N HIS A 682 23.19 23.32 30.31
CA HIS A 682 23.13 22.11 31.13
C HIS A 682 23.77 20.89 30.47
N PHE A 683 24.61 21.09 29.44
CA PHE A 683 25.21 19.97 28.69
C PHE A 683 26.00 18.99 29.57
N MET A 684 26.79 19.49 30.52
CA MET A 684 27.61 18.65 31.42
C MET A 684 26.78 17.86 32.45
N GLU A 685 25.48 18.16 32.62
CA GLU A 685 24.57 17.39 33.47
C GLU A 685 23.98 16.18 32.75
N THR A 686 24.20 16.06 31.44
CA THR A 686 23.66 14.96 30.63
C THR A 686 24.44 13.67 30.85
N LYS A 687 23.74 12.52 30.80
CA LYS A 687 24.36 11.18 30.83
C LYS A 687 25.46 11.06 29.78
N PHE A 688 25.23 11.58 28.58
CA PHE A 688 26.19 11.65 27.49
C PHE A 688 27.51 12.31 27.88
N ALA A 689 27.44 13.54 28.39
CA ALA A 689 28.64 14.30 28.76
C ALA A 689 29.38 13.64 29.93
N ILE A 690 28.65 13.15 30.93
CA ILE A 690 29.21 12.49 32.12
C ILE A 690 30.00 11.23 31.74
N SER A 691 29.42 10.34 30.93
CA SER A 691 30.05 9.08 30.55
C SER A 691 31.30 9.29 29.70
N TRP A 692 31.25 10.18 28.70
CA TRP A 692 32.44 10.50 27.90
C TRP A 692 33.50 11.23 28.71
N PHE A 693 33.12 12.13 29.61
CA PHE A 693 34.04 12.81 30.53
C PHE A 693 34.77 11.80 31.43
N ASP A 694 34.05 10.87 32.05
CA ASP A 694 34.63 9.83 32.92
C ASP A 694 35.61 8.92 32.15
N PHE A 695 35.27 8.51 30.93
CA PHE A 695 36.16 7.68 30.11
C PHE A 695 37.46 8.40 29.75
N ILE A 696 37.39 9.62 29.21
CA ILE A 696 38.60 10.34 28.75
C ILE A 696 39.50 10.75 29.91
N HIS A 697 38.97 10.91 31.13
CA HIS A 697 39.74 11.21 32.35
C HIS A 697 40.23 9.96 33.11
N SER A 698 39.92 8.76 32.64
CA SER A 698 40.29 7.54 33.36
C SER A 698 41.80 7.35 33.42
N SER A 699 42.29 6.96 34.60
CA SER A 699 43.71 6.66 34.83
C SER A 699 44.15 5.42 34.05
N GLU A 700 43.22 4.51 33.84
CA GLU A 700 43.34 3.24 33.13
C GLU A 700 43.60 3.48 31.64
N LEU A 701 42.88 4.41 31.00
CA LEU A 701 43.13 4.80 29.62
C LEU A 701 44.57 5.31 29.45
N ARG A 702 45.01 6.22 30.35
CA ARG A 702 46.38 6.74 30.33
C ARG A 702 47.42 5.62 30.45
N ILE A 703 47.24 4.70 31.41
CA ILE A 703 48.15 3.57 31.62
C ILE A 703 48.23 2.70 30.36
N LEU A 704 47.11 2.42 29.69
CA LEU A 704 47.08 1.63 28.45
C LEU A 704 47.81 2.34 27.30
N LEU A 705 47.58 3.64 27.12
CA LEU A 705 48.25 4.43 26.08
C LEU A 705 49.78 4.44 26.27
N GLU A 706 50.25 4.66 27.51
CA GLU A 706 51.67 4.65 27.86
C GLU A 706 52.28 3.23 27.72
N LYS A 707 51.58 2.18 28.20
CA LYS A 707 52.05 0.78 28.19
C LYS A 707 52.24 0.24 26.77
N TYR A 708 51.33 0.55 25.85
CA TYR A 708 51.34 0.03 24.47
C TYR A 708 51.89 1.03 23.44
N ASN A 709 52.30 2.23 23.86
CA ASN A 709 52.83 3.30 23.01
C ASN A 709 51.85 3.73 21.89
N TYR A 710 50.63 4.11 22.32
CA TYR A 710 49.60 4.70 21.46
C TYR A 710 49.30 6.13 21.86
N ARG A 711 48.94 6.97 20.87
CA ARG A 711 48.39 8.31 21.07
C ARG A 711 46.88 8.27 20.95
N ALA A 712 46.16 9.07 21.73
CA ALA A 712 44.71 9.21 21.62
C ALA A 712 44.37 10.59 21.06
N ILE A 713 43.45 10.64 20.09
CA ILE A 713 42.92 11.87 19.51
C ILE A 713 41.42 11.94 19.77
N PHE A 714 40.97 12.98 20.44
CA PHE A 714 39.56 13.28 20.65
C PHE A 714 39.03 14.16 19.52
N PHE A 715 38.20 13.57 18.66
CA PHE A 715 37.56 14.22 17.51
C PHE A 715 36.04 14.00 17.58
N PRO A 716 35.32 14.76 18.41
CA PRO A 716 33.87 14.60 18.52
C PRO A 716 33.15 15.14 17.27
N HIS A 717 31.92 14.67 17.06
CA HIS A 717 31.05 15.14 15.98
C HIS A 717 30.94 16.68 15.94
N SER A 718 30.74 17.28 14.77
CA SER A 718 30.68 18.75 14.59
C SER A 718 29.72 19.47 15.55
N ASN A 719 28.54 18.90 15.80
CA ASN A 719 27.57 19.41 16.80
C ASN A 719 28.06 19.37 18.26
N ILE A 720 29.08 18.56 18.58
CA ILE A 720 29.70 18.46 19.92
C ILE A 720 30.99 19.28 20.01
N GLN A 721 31.66 19.59 18.89
CA GLN A 721 32.89 20.42 18.89
C GLN A 721 32.76 21.75 19.67
N PRO A 722 31.64 22.50 19.62
CA PRO A 722 31.46 23.71 20.42
C PRO A 722 31.52 23.47 21.94
N TYR A 723 31.31 22.23 22.40
CA TYR A 723 31.33 21.84 23.80
C TYR A 723 32.67 21.25 24.26
N VAL A 724 33.63 21.02 23.35
CA VAL A 724 34.97 20.49 23.68
C VAL A 724 35.64 21.25 24.84
N PRO A 725 35.59 22.60 24.92
CA PRO A 725 36.18 23.32 26.05
C PRO A 725 35.58 22.94 27.41
N LEU A 726 34.33 22.45 27.46
CA LEU A 726 33.68 22.03 28.70
C LEU A 726 34.16 20.66 29.19
N PHE A 727 34.69 19.83 28.28
CA PHE A 727 35.20 18.52 28.64
C PHE A 727 36.53 18.59 29.41
N ASN A 728 37.27 19.72 29.41
CA ASN A 728 38.60 19.83 30.03
C ASN A 728 39.52 18.65 29.66
N VAL A 729 39.59 18.33 28.37
CA VAL A 729 40.30 17.14 27.85
C VAL A 729 41.74 17.07 28.42
N PRO A 730 42.17 15.93 29.00
CA PRO A 730 43.50 15.79 29.60
C PRO A 730 44.66 15.92 28.59
N ASP A 731 45.82 16.41 29.04
CA ASP A 731 47.01 16.66 28.20
C ASP A 731 47.58 15.42 27.48
N TYR A 732 47.25 14.20 27.92
CA TYR A 732 47.65 12.95 27.25
C TYR A 732 46.73 12.56 26.08
N ILE A 733 45.69 13.36 25.79
CA ILE A 733 44.78 13.21 24.68
C ILE A 733 44.87 14.46 23.80
N GLU A 734 45.17 14.27 22.52
CA GLU A 734 45.19 15.36 21.54
C GLU A 734 43.75 15.73 21.14
N ILE A 735 43.48 17.01 20.94
CA ILE A 735 42.18 17.48 20.43
C ILE A 735 42.33 17.76 18.94
N ALA A 736 41.38 17.28 18.13
CA ALA A 736 41.31 17.61 16.71
C ALA A 736 39.88 17.95 16.29
N SER A 737 39.78 18.76 15.24
CA SER A 737 38.56 19.25 14.62
C SER A 737 38.68 19.26 13.10
N HIS A 738 37.59 19.59 12.41
CA HIS A 738 37.62 19.73 10.94
C HIS A 738 38.53 20.87 10.45
N ALA A 739 38.87 21.84 11.33
CA ALA A 739 39.80 22.91 10.99
C ALA A 739 41.27 22.49 11.02
N ASP A 740 41.60 21.33 11.63
CA ASP A 740 42.98 20.88 11.84
C ASP A 740 43.51 20.01 10.68
N GLY A 741 42.67 19.69 9.69
CA GLY A 741 43.04 18.92 8.51
C GLY A 741 41.90 18.07 7.96
N SER A 742 42.19 17.27 6.93
CA SER A 742 41.22 16.35 6.34
C SER A 742 40.85 15.24 7.33
N ILE A 743 39.56 15.00 7.55
CA ILE A 743 39.09 13.93 8.43
C ILE A 743 39.53 12.55 7.90
N GLN A 744 39.67 12.42 6.58
CA GLN A 744 40.14 11.20 5.92
C GLN A 744 41.55 10.82 6.40
N ASP A 745 42.43 11.80 6.63
CA ASP A 745 43.79 11.55 7.10
C ASP A 745 43.81 10.98 8.53
N PHE A 746 42.87 11.38 9.39
CA PHE A 746 42.73 10.81 10.72
C PHE A 746 42.27 9.34 10.65
N PHE A 747 41.33 8.99 9.76
CA PHE A 747 40.93 7.59 9.55
C PHE A 747 42.07 6.74 8.95
N ILE A 748 42.85 7.30 8.02
CA ILE A 748 44.00 6.62 7.41
C ILE A 748 45.08 6.33 8.45
N LYS A 749 45.40 7.28 9.33
CA LYS A 749 46.46 7.12 10.33
C LYS A 749 46.01 6.34 11.56
N ALA A 750 44.74 6.36 11.93
CA ALA A 750 44.24 5.62 13.09
C ALA A 750 44.41 4.10 12.93
N SER A 751 44.84 3.44 14.00
CA SER A 751 44.86 1.98 14.12
C SER A 751 43.55 1.42 14.70
N LEU A 752 42.85 2.22 15.49
CA LEU A 752 41.59 1.87 16.17
C LEU A 752 40.72 3.12 16.30
N MET A 753 39.40 2.95 16.24
CA MET A 753 38.44 4.00 16.63
C MET A 753 37.60 3.56 17.82
N ILE A 754 37.29 4.50 18.71
CA ILE A 754 36.30 4.37 19.78
C ILE A 754 35.18 5.36 19.47
N THR A 755 33.96 4.86 19.33
CA THR A 755 32.76 5.64 18.96
C THR A 755 31.54 5.07 19.68
N ASP A 756 30.34 5.59 19.43
CA ASP A 756 29.08 5.07 19.99
C ASP A 756 28.11 4.58 18.90
N PHE A 757 27.27 5.46 18.34
CA PHE A 757 26.25 5.16 17.33
C PHE A 757 26.57 5.82 15.98
N SER A 758 27.84 5.81 15.59
CA SER A 758 28.33 6.59 14.43
C SER A 758 28.42 5.77 13.14
N SER A 759 28.10 6.39 12.01
CA SER A 759 28.41 5.86 10.68
C SER A 759 29.91 5.94 10.34
N THR A 760 30.71 6.70 11.10
CA THR A 760 32.18 6.75 10.91
C THR A 760 32.86 5.39 11.14
N ALA A 761 32.19 4.45 11.83
CA ALA A 761 32.65 3.06 11.95
C ALA A 761 32.86 2.38 10.59
N PHE A 762 32.09 2.78 9.57
CA PHE A 762 32.23 2.25 8.21
C PHE A 762 33.51 2.75 7.52
N GLU A 763 34.00 3.95 7.87
CA GLU A 763 35.25 4.51 7.35
C GLU A 763 36.47 3.71 7.87
N MET A 764 36.38 3.16 9.08
CA MET A 764 37.38 2.24 9.63
C MET A 764 37.23 0.83 9.04
N ALA A 765 36.00 0.35 8.90
CA ALA A 765 35.68 -0.99 8.39
C ALA A 765 36.12 -1.19 6.94
N VAL A 766 35.94 -0.20 6.05
CA VAL A 766 36.37 -0.28 4.64
C VAL A 766 37.90 -0.43 4.51
N GLN A 767 38.66 -0.01 5.53
CA GLN A 767 40.11 -0.18 5.65
C GLN A 767 40.52 -1.40 6.49
N ARG A 768 39.57 -2.23 6.92
CA ARG A 768 39.79 -3.40 7.81
C ARG A 768 40.41 -3.03 9.17
N LYS A 769 40.02 -1.89 9.72
CA LYS A 769 40.47 -1.43 11.05
C LYS A 769 39.35 -1.55 12.08
N PRO A 770 39.64 -2.03 13.31
CA PRO A 770 38.61 -2.29 14.31
C PRO A 770 38.00 -1.00 14.88
N THR A 771 36.76 -1.11 15.35
CA THR A 771 36.05 -0.06 16.09
C THR A 771 35.52 -0.61 17.41
N LEU A 772 35.65 0.13 18.51
CA LEU A 772 34.99 -0.18 19.78
C LEU A 772 33.80 0.76 19.96
N TYR A 773 32.67 0.21 20.42
CA TYR A 773 31.44 0.96 20.62
C TYR A 773 31.15 1.19 22.10
N TYR A 774 31.00 2.44 22.52
CA TYR A 774 30.62 2.83 23.87
C TYR A 774 29.15 3.27 23.91
N GLN A 775 28.24 2.36 24.29
CA GLN A 775 26.79 2.51 24.16
C GLN A 775 26.07 2.47 25.52
N PHE A 776 26.46 3.36 26.43
CA PHE A 776 25.87 3.50 27.78
C PHE A 776 24.43 4.04 27.78
N ASP A 777 23.96 4.63 26.67
CA ASP A 777 22.66 5.29 26.51
C ASP A 777 21.81 4.70 25.36
N SER A 778 21.94 3.40 25.09
CA SER A 778 21.26 2.71 23.99
C SER A 778 19.73 2.85 24.02
N GLU A 779 19.10 2.69 25.19
CA GLU A 779 17.65 2.85 25.36
C GLU A 779 17.18 4.29 25.08
N ASP A 780 17.93 5.30 25.55
CA ASP A 780 17.62 6.71 25.37
C ASP A 780 17.82 7.17 23.90
N CYS A 781 18.80 6.57 23.21
CA CYS A 781 19.15 6.94 21.84
C CYS A 781 18.04 6.60 20.83
N TYR A 782 17.40 5.42 20.98
CA TYR A 782 16.37 4.94 20.05
C TYR A 782 14.92 5.28 20.46
N SER A 783 14.68 5.73 21.69
CA SER A 783 13.36 6.14 22.19
C SER A 783 12.98 7.60 21.82
N GLY A 784 13.50 8.12 20.71
CA GLY A 784 13.25 9.48 20.22
C GLY A 784 14.25 10.54 20.73
N GLY A 785 15.36 10.15 21.35
CA GLY A 785 16.44 11.05 21.80
C GLY A 785 17.37 11.54 20.68
N HIS A 786 17.16 11.10 19.44
CA HIS A 786 17.95 11.47 18.26
C HIS A 786 17.08 11.60 16.99
N THR A 787 17.67 12.08 15.89
CA THR A 787 16.96 12.39 14.63
C THR A 787 16.62 11.17 13.74
N TYR A 788 17.04 9.96 14.11
CA TYR A 788 16.81 8.74 13.33
C TYR A 788 16.19 7.64 14.20
N SER A 789 15.46 6.71 13.58
CA SER A 789 14.93 5.52 14.23
C SER A 789 15.80 4.30 13.92
N LYS A 790 15.74 3.26 14.78
CA LYS A 790 16.54 2.03 14.62
C LYS A 790 16.34 1.44 13.21
N GLY A 791 17.44 1.26 12.48
CA GLY A 791 17.45 0.63 11.15
C GLY A 791 17.78 -0.86 11.19
N TYR A 792 18.36 -1.37 10.10
CA TYR A 792 18.75 -2.77 9.97
C TYR A 792 20.02 -3.13 10.77
N PHE A 793 20.86 -2.15 11.08
CA PHE A 793 22.19 -2.39 11.62
C PHE A 793 22.17 -2.58 13.14
N ASP A 794 22.24 -3.83 13.57
CA ASP A 794 22.54 -4.16 14.98
C ASP A 794 24.06 -4.18 15.24
N TYR A 795 24.53 -3.44 16.25
CA TYR A 795 25.96 -3.32 16.54
C TYR A 795 26.59 -4.58 17.13
N ARG A 796 25.82 -5.43 17.82
CA ARG A 796 26.36 -6.68 18.39
C ARG A 796 26.51 -7.74 17.30
N ASP A 797 25.55 -7.79 16.40
CA ASP A 797 25.50 -8.80 15.32
C ASP A 797 26.26 -8.38 14.06
N ASN A 798 26.18 -7.10 13.67
CA ASN A 798 26.73 -6.57 12.42
C ASN A 798 27.92 -5.61 12.64
N GLY A 799 28.14 -5.15 13.88
CA GLY A 799 29.17 -4.17 14.20
C GLY A 799 30.60 -4.62 13.92
N PHE A 800 31.46 -3.63 13.74
CA PHE A 800 32.88 -3.77 13.36
C PHE A 800 33.83 -3.84 14.57
N GLY A 801 33.30 -4.24 15.73
CA GLY A 801 34.02 -4.58 16.94
C GLY A 801 33.09 -4.60 18.16
N ILE A 802 33.69 -4.60 19.36
CA ILE A 802 32.98 -4.92 20.61
C ILE A 802 32.13 -3.74 21.07
N VAL A 803 30.91 -4.04 21.54
CA VAL A 803 30.00 -3.10 22.20
C VAL A 803 30.17 -3.20 23.71
N SER A 804 30.40 -2.06 24.36
CA SER A 804 30.50 -1.93 25.81
C SER A 804 29.46 -0.92 26.32
N GLU A 805 28.75 -1.29 27.39
CA GLU A 805 27.69 -0.47 27.99
C GLU A 805 28.20 0.37 29.16
N ASP A 806 29.38 0.05 29.69
CA ASP A 806 30.04 0.75 30.78
C ASP A 806 31.53 1.00 30.47
N LYS A 807 32.17 1.81 31.33
CA LYS A 807 33.56 2.23 31.15
C LYS A 807 34.51 1.05 31.32
N GLU A 808 34.27 0.20 32.32
CA GLU A 808 35.12 -0.93 32.66
C GLU A 808 35.21 -1.94 31.51
N GLY A 809 34.08 -2.26 30.89
CA GLY A 809 33.99 -3.10 29.70
C GLY A 809 34.70 -2.49 28.49
N LEU A 810 34.60 -1.17 28.31
CA LEU A 810 35.30 -0.47 27.23
C LEU A 810 36.82 -0.50 27.43
N ILE A 811 37.30 -0.23 28.65
CA ILE A 811 38.72 -0.29 29.00
C ILE A 811 39.27 -1.71 28.80
N TYR A 812 38.53 -2.74 29.22
CA TYR A 812 38.90 -4.13 28.99
C TYR A 812 39.01 -4.46 27.49
N SER A 813 38.00 -4.06 26.71
CA SER A 813 37.98 -4.28 25.26
C SER A 813 39.12 -3.54 24.55
N LEU A 814 39.44 -2.33 25.02
CA LEU A 814 40.58 -1.55 24.54
C LEU A 814 41.91 -2.25 24.82
N GLU A 815 42.12 -2.78 26.04
CA GLU A 815 43.32 -3.53 26.36
C GLU A 815 43.47 -4.77 25.45
N GLN A 816 42.39 -5.52 25.22
CA GLN A 816 42.43 -6.67 24.30
C GLN A 816 42.79 -6.26 22.88
N ALA A 817 42.22 -5.17 22.37
CA ALA A 817 42.54 -4.63 21.05
C ALA A 817 44.01 -4.21 20.95
N LEU A 818 44.54 -3.54 21.98
CA LEU A 818 45.93 -3.09 22.05
C LEU A 818 46.93 -4.26 22.13
N VAL A 819 46.63 -5.29 22.93
CA VAL A 819 47.43 -6.53 23.01
C VAL A 819 47.54 -7.20 21.64
N ASN A 820 46.47 -7.16 20.84
CA ASN A 820 46.45 -7.73 19.49
C ASN A 820 46.92 -6.76 18.39
N ASN A 821 47.62 -5.67 18.73
CA ASN A 821 48.07 -4.64 17.78
C ASN A 821 46.95 -4.07 16.89
N CYS A 822 45.75 -3.95 17.45
CA CYS A 822 44.53 -3.49 16.77
C CYS A 822 44.23 -4.26 15.46
N ILE A 823 44.58 -5.54 15.41
CA ILE A 823 44.16 -6.43 14.33
C ILE A 823 42.73 -6.93 14.65
N PRO A 824 41.74 -6.75 13.75
CA PRO A 824 40.40 -7.28 13.99
C PRO A 824 40.41 -8.80 14.14
N GLU A 825 39.57 -9.32 15.04
CA GLU A 825 39.33 -10.75 15.12
C GLU A 825 38.74 -11.31 13.82
N PRO A 826 38.94 -12.60 13.49
CA PRO A 826 38.45 -13.18 12.23
C PRO A 826 36.96 -12.98 11.99
N ILE A 827 36.13 -13.05 13.04
CA ILE A 827 34.68 -12.83 12.93
C ILE A 827 34.34 -11.38 12.54
N ILE A 828 35.04 -10.41 13.12
CA ILE A 828 34.88 -8.98 12.81
C ILE A 828 35.39 -8.68 11.41
N LEU A 829 36.53 -9.25 11.02
CA LEU A 829 37.07 -9.10 9.67
C LEU A 829 36.12 -9.66 8.60
N ASN A 830 35.47 -10.80 8.88
CA ASN A 830 34.45 -11.36 8.00
C ASN A 830 33.25 -10.42 7.86
N ARG A 831 32.76 -9.80 8.95
CA ARG A 831 31.69 -8.79 8.91
C ARG A 831 32.09 -7.58 8.05
N MET A 832 33.30 -7.06 8.23
CA MET A 832 33.83 -5.94 7.43
C MET A 832 33.87 -6.29 5.93
N ASN A 833 34.39 -7.47 5.58
CA ASN A 833 34.48 -7.89 4.18
C ASN A 833 33.10 -8.18 3.56
N ALA A 834 32.14 -8.68 4.35
CA ALA A 834 30.78 -8.97 3.88
C ALA A 834 29.95 -7.69 3.66
N ALA A 835 30.18 -6.64 4.45
CA ALA A 835 29.44 -5.39 4.35
C ALA A 835 29.66 -4.66 3.01
N PHE A 836 30.90 -4.66 2.50
CA PHE A 836 31.26 -3.92 1.28
C PHE A 836 31.39 -4.84 0.07
N PRO A 837 30.49 -4.73 -0.94
CA PRO A 837 30.55 -5.58 -2.13
C PRO A 837 31.80 -5.31 -3.00
N ASN A 838 32.33 -4.09 -2.96
CA ASN A 838 33.50 -3.68 -3.74
C ASN A 838 34.45 -2.85 -2.87
N MET A 839 35.71 -3.29 -2.73
CA MET A 839 36.79 -2.55 -2.06
C MET A 839 37.99 -2.37 -3.01
N ASP A 840 37.70 -1.89 -4.23
CA ASP A 840 38.65 -1.80 -5.35
C ASP A 840 39.14 -0.36 -5.62
N GLY A 841 38.70 0.62 -4.84
CA GLY A 841 39.06 2.03 -5.01
C GLY A 841 38.47 2.68 -6.27
N LYS A 842 37.34 2.17 -6.78
CA LYS A 842 36.67 2.68 -7.99
C LYS A 842 35.26 3.23 -7.72
N ASN A 843 35.01 3.74 -6.52
CA ASN A 843 33.71 4.27 -6.12
C ASN A 843 33.34 5.53 -6.91
N CYS A 844 34.30 6.45 -7.15
CA CYS A 844 34.09 7.65 -7.97
C CYS A 844 33.71 7.29 -9.42
N GLU A 845 34.37 6.28 -10.01
CA GLU A 845 34.11 5.80 -11.36
C GLU A 845 32.69 5.24 -11.50
N ARG A 846 32.27 4.37 -10.56
CA ARG A 846 30.90 3.82 -10.53
C ARG A 846 29.86 4.92 -10.33
N THR A 847 30.12 5.86 -9.41
CA THR A 847 29.24 7.00 -9.15
C THR A 847 29.09 7.87 -10.40
N TYR A 848 30.18 8.23 -11.07
CA TYR A 848 30.13 9.01 -12.31
C TYR A 848 29.32 8.32 -13.41
N ARG A 849 29.49 7.00 -13.60
CA ARG A 849 28.70 6.21 -14.55
C ARG A 849 27.20 6.23 -14.23
N ALA A 850 26.84 6.06 -12.96
CA ALA A 850 25.45 6.13 -12.51
C ALA A 850 24.83 7.52 -12.77
N ILE A 851 25.60 8.59 -12.60
CA ILE A 851 25.14 9.95 -12.90
C ILE A 851 24.93 10.16 -14.40
N LYS A 852 25.79 9.60 -15.25
CA LYS A 852 25.68 9.68 -16.71
C LYS A 852 24.48 8.88 -17.25
N SER A 853 24.19 7.71 -16.69
CA SER A 853 23.07 6.87 -17.14
C SER A 853 21.68 7.47 -16.88
N LEU A 854 21.60 8.54 -16.07
CA LEU A 854 20.36 9.32 -15.91
C LEU A 854 19.93 10.01 -17.21
N ASP A 855 20.89 10.36 -18.08
CA ASP A 855 20.61 11.07 -19.33
C ASP A 855 20.32 10.10 -20.49
N GLU A 856 20.41 8.78 -20.24
CA GLU A 856 20.20 7.72 -21.23
C GLU A 856 18.76 7.19 -21.19
N PRO A 857 18.20 6.70 -22.31
CA PRO A 857 16.88 6.07 -22.33
C PRO A 857 16.85 4.80 -21.47
N VAL A 858 15.66 4.32 -21.13
CA VAL A 858 15.53 3.01 -20.48
C VAL A 858 15.96 1.92 -21.46
N ASN A 859 16.85 1.05 -21.01
CA ASN A 859 17.12 -0.19 -21.71
C ASN A 859 16.08 -1.23 -21.29
N ILE A 860 15.10 -1.47 -22.16
CA ILE A 860 13.99 -2.42 -21.93
C ILE A 860 14.50 -3.86 -21.76
N LEU A 861 15.72 -4.16 -22.24
CA LEU A 861 16.35 -5.47 -22.04
C LEU A 861 16.83 -5.70 -20.60
N ASP A 862 16.92 -4.65 -19.77
CA ASP A 862 17.33 -4.73 -18.36
C ASP A 862 16.13 -4.79 -17.39
N ILE A 863 14.92 -5.11 -17.88
CA ILE A 863 13.74 -5.25 -17.02
C ILE A 863 14.00 -6.35 -15.99
N ASP A 864 13.67 -6.04 -14.73
CA ASP A 864 13.78 -6.99 -13.62
C ASP A 864 12.91 -8.23 -13.90
N VAL A 865 13.58 -9.36 -14.15
CA VAL A 865 12.95 -10.65 -14.43
C VAL A 865 12.02 -11.09 -13.30
N ASN A 866 12.32 -10.72 -12.04
CA ASN A 866 11.44 -11.00 -10.91
C ASN A 866 10.14 -10.18 -10.96
N LEU A 867 10.19 -8.97 -11.53
CA LEU A 867 9.01 -8.15 -11.74
C LEU A 867 8.08 -8.77 -12.77
N LEU A 868 8.63 -9.27 -13.89
CA LEU A 868 7.85 -10.00 -14.90
C LEU A 868 7.17 -11.23 -14.28
N ARG A 869 7.92 -12.00 -13.48
CA ARG A 869 7.38 -13.15 -12.74
C ARG A 869 6.26 -12.77 -11.79
N HIS A 870 6.43 -11.71 -10.99
CA HIS A 870 5.41 -11.21 -10.05
C HIS A 870 4.10 -10.87 -10.77
N TYR A 871 4.16 -10.11 -11.88
CA TYR A 871 2.97 -9.72 -12.63
C TYR A 871 2.30 -10.91 -13.34
N ALA A 872 3.06 -11.93 -13.73
CA ALA A 872 2.53 -13.18 -14.28
C ALA A 872 1.79 -14.01 -13.22
N ILE A 873 2.39 -14.17 -12.03
CA ILE A 873 1.75 -14.82 -10.87
C ILE A 873 0.48 -14.06 -10.48
N GLN A 874 0.53 -12.74 -10.35
CA GLN A 874 -0.63 -11.90 -10.01
C GLN A 874 -1.79 -12.15 -10.99
N ALA A 875 -1.53 -12.19 -12.30
CA ALA A 875 -2.56 -12.48 -13.29
C ALA A 875 -3.13 -13.89 -13.17
N SER A 876 -2.30 -14.89 -12.87
CA SER A 876 -2.73 -16.27 -12.61
C SER A 876 -3.59 -16.38 -11.35
N SER A 877 -3.18 -15.79 -10.24
CA SER A 877 -3.92 -15.82 -8.97
C SER A 877 -5.31 -15.19 -9.07
N TYR A 878 -5.45 -14.17 -9.93
CA TYR A 878 -6.73 -13.52 -10.24
C TYR A 878 -7.51 -14.19 -11.38
N SER A 879 -7.08 -15.35 -11.87
CA SER A 879 -7.72 -16.11 -12.95
C SER A 879 -7.91 -15.30 -14.23
N ARG A 880 -7.03 -14.33 -14.51
CA ARG A 880 -7.03 -13.51 -15.73
C ARG A 880 -6.19 -14.21 -16.81
N TRP A 881 -6.62 -15.41 -17.20
CA TRP A 881 -5.80 -16.38 -17.94
C TRP A 881 -5.18 -15.84 -19.24
N ALA A 882 -5.92 -15.07 -20.04
CA ALA A 882 -5.37 -14.51 -21.28
C ALA A 882 -4.19 -13.55 -21.03
N ILE A 883 -4.32 -12.68 -20.02
CA ILE A 883 -3.25 -11.76 -19.62
C ILE A 883 -2.12 -12.53 -18.95
N ALA A 884 -2.44 -13.53 -18.11
CA ALA A 884 -1.44 -14.37 -17.48
C ALA A 884 -0.56 -15.09 -18.51
N GLU A 885 -1.14 -15.63 -19.58
CA GLU A 885 -0.40 -16.29 -20.65
C GLU A 885 0.60 -15.34 -21.32
N GLU A 886 0.15 -14.13 -21.68
CA GLU A 886 1.00 -13.10 -22.28
C GLU A 886 2.19 -12.77 -21.37
N ARG A 887 1.93 -12.56 -20.07
CA ARG A 887 2.95 -12.24 -19.08
C ARG A 887 3.92 -13.40 -18.82
N TRP A 888 3.43 -14.64 -18.72
CA TRP A 888 4.28 -15.82 -18.58
C TRP A 888 5.14 -16.07 -19.81
N LYS A 889 4.62 -15.84 -21.02
CA LYS A 889 5.40 -15.92 -22.27
C LYS A 889 6.51 -14.86 -22.31
N ASN A 890 6.22 -13.64 -21.85
CA ASN A 890 7.22 -12.57 -21.73
C ASN A 890 8.31 -12.93 -20.70
N TYR A 891 7.93 -13.35 -19.49
CA TYR A 891 8.88 -13.83 -18.47
C TYR A 891 9.75 -14.99 -19.01
N LYS A 892 9.14 -15.98 -19.68
CA LYS A 892 9.87 -17.10 -20.28
C LYS A 892 10.89 -16.68 -21.33
N SER A 893 10.65 -15.61 -22.08
CA SER A 893 11.61 -15.11 -23.08
C SER A 893 12.82 -14.39 -22.48
N CYS A 894 12.73 -13.94 -21.23
CA CYS A 894 13.79 -13.18 -20.54
C CYS A 894 14.51 -13.99 -19.45
N ALA A 895 13.84 -14.97 -18.84
CA ALA A 895 14.41 -15.75 -17.75
C ALA A 895 15.47 -16.74 -18.24
N GLU A 896 16.62 -16.79 -17.56
CA GLU A 896 17.66 -17.79 -17.83
C GLU A 896 17.20 -19.23 -17.53
N LEU A 897 16.38 -19.39 -16.48
CA LEU A 897 15.83 -20.66 -16.04
C LEU A 897 14.34 -20.49 -15.71
N PHE A 898 13.53 -21.43 -16.16
CA PHE A 898 12.10 -21.51 -15.82
C PHE A 898 11.92 -22.55 -14.72
N SER A 899 11.39 -22.16 -13.55
CA SER A 899 11.25 -23.10 -12.43
C SER A 899 10.07 -24.07 -12.65
N VAL A 900 9.99 -25.14 -11.84
CA VAL A 900 8.85 -26.06 -11.86
C VAL A 900 7.55 -25.30 -11.56
N ASP A 901 7.54 -24.44 -10.55
CA ASP A 901 6.36 -23.64 -10.21
C ASP A 901 5.91 -22.76 -11.38
N ASP A 902 6.86 -22.16 -12.11
CA ASP A 902 6.56 -21.34 -13.30
C ASP A 902 5.93 -22.19 -14.41
N CYS A 903 6.44 -23.40 -14.63
CA CYS A 903 5.83 -24.38 -15.54
C CYS A 903 4.41 -24.74 -15.10
N VAL A 904 4.17 -24.96 -13.81
CA VAL A 904 2.84 -25.27 -13.26
C VAL A 904 1.88 -24.11 -13.54
N TYR A 905 2.26 -22.88 -13.23
CA TYR A 905 1.41 -21.71 -13.48
C TYR A 905 1.08 -21.49 -14.96
N LEU A 906 2.07 -21.60 -15.85
CA LEU A 906 1.84 -21.48 -17.29
C LEU A 906 0.98 -22.64 -17.81
N THR A 907 1.24 -23.87 -17.35
CA THR A 907 0.44 -25.05 -17.71
C THR A 907 -1.02 -24.88 -17.31
N GLN A 908 -1.27 -24.48 -16.05
CA GLN A 908 -2.60 -24.21 -15.54
C GLN A 908 -3.29 -23.13 -16.37
N CYS A 909 -2.59 -22.01 -16.64
CA CYS A 909 -3.10 -20.92 -17.46
C CYS A 909 -3.53 -21.37 -18.86
N LEU A 910 -2.72 -22.17 -19.55
CA LEU A 910 -3.02 -22.72 -20.87
C LEU A 910 -4.20 -23.72 -20.80
N ARG A 911 -4.21 -24.61 -19.80
CA ARG A 911 -5.28 -25.59 -19.57
C ARG A 911 -6.63 -24.90 -19.34
N MET A 912 -6.67 -23.86 -18.51
CA MET A 912 -7.91 -23.11 -18.20
C MET A 912 -8.45 -22.32 -19.42
N GLN A 913 -7.64 -22.11 -20.45
CA GLN A 913 -8.07 -21.54 -21.73
C GLN A 913 -8.38 -22.58 -22.81
N GLY A 914 -8.24 -23.87 -22.49
CA GLY A 914 -8.43 -24.98 -23.41
C GLY A 914 -7.29 -25.21 -24.40
N LYS A 915 -6.10 -24.65 -24.16
CA LYS A 915 -4.91 -24.86 -25.01
C LYS A 915 -4.15 -26.12 -24.58
N PHE A 916 -4.82 -27.28 -24.63
CA PHE A 916 -4.34 -28.51 -23.97
C PHE A 916 -3.02 -29.04 -24.53
N ASN A 917 -2.81 -28.93 -25.85
CA ASN A 917 -1.57 -29.42 -26.47
C ASN A 917 -0.37 -28.59 -26.00
N GLU A 918 -0.45 -27.26 -26.09
CA GLU A 918 0.57 -26.35 -25.53
C GLU A 918 0.77 -26.59 -24.03
N ALA A 919 -0.32 -26.74 -23.26
CA ALA A 919 -0.23 -27.01 -21.82
C ALA A 919 0.54 -28.31 -21.52
N TYR A 920 0.27 -29.38 -22.27
CA TYR A 920 0.92 -30.67 -22.08
C TYR A 920 2.41 -30.62 -22.43
N GLU A 921 2.78 -29.91 -23.49
CA GLU A 921 4.17 -29.69 -23.86
C GLU A 921 4.95 -28.97 -22.76
N ILE A 922 4.38 -27.89 -22.20
CA ILE A 922 5.00 -27.17 -21.07
C ILE A 922 5.13 -28.07 -19.85
N ALA A 923 4.08 -28.84 -19.53
CA ALA A 923 4.08 -29.75 -18.39
C ALA A 923 5.16 -30.84 -18.50
N CYS A 924 5.59 -31.17 -19.72
CA CYS A 924 6.61 -32.20 -20.02
C CYS A 924 8.05 -31.68 -20.14
N SER A 925 8.30 -30.38 -19.92
CA SER A 925 9.55 -29.73 -20.34
C SER A 925 10.77 -29.86 -19.40
N ILE A 926 10.61 -30.05 -18.08
CA ILE A 926 11.71 -30.02 -17.10
C ILE A 926 12.01 -31.39 -16.48
N ASP A 927 11.02 -32.04 -15.87
CA ASP A 927 11.16 -33.38 -15.26
C ASP A 927 9.84 -34.16 -15.37
N ASN A 928 9.92 -35.42 -15.78
CA ASN A 928 8.78 -36.34 -15.89
C ASN A 928 8.31 -36.93 -14.56
N LYS A 929 9.09 -36.80 -13.49
CA LYS A 929 8.74 -37.34 -12.16
C LYS A 929 8.28 -36.27 -11.16
N ASN A 930 8.27 -34.99 -11.53
CA ASN A 930 7.81 -33.95 -10.62
C ASN A 930 6.31 -34.07 -10.33
N HIS A 931 5.93 -34.18 -9.05
CA HIS A 931 4.54 -34.43 -8.64
C HIS A 931 3.58 -33.29 -9.02
N GLN A 932 4.01 -32.03 -9.00
CA GLN A 932 3.13 -30.90 -9.35
C GLN A 932 2.81 -30.90 -10.85
N LEU A 933 3.81 -31.16 -11.70
CA LEU A 933 3.61 -31.23 -13.14
C LEU A 933 2.85 -32.50 -13.56
N LEU A 934 3.10 -33.64 -12.92
CA LEU A 934 2.32 -34.86 -13.13
C LEU A 934 0.84 -34.65 -12.77
N ASN A 935 0.56 -33.89 -11.70
CA ASN A 935 -0.80 -33.51 -11.31
C ASN A 935 -1.47 -32.69 -12.42
N GLU A 936 -0.80 -31.68 -12.96
CA GLU A 936 -1.33 -30.91 -14.10
C GLU A 936 -1.49 -31.78 -15.37
N ARG A 937 -0.58 -32.69 -15.68
CA ARG A 937 -0.73 -33.63 -16.81
C ARG A 937 -1.98 -34.48 -16.66
N ALA A 938 -2.26 -34.99 -15.46
CA ALA A 938 -3.45 -35.79 -15.21
C ALA A 938 -4.73 -34.95 -15.42
N LEU A 939 -4.76 -33.70 -14.93
CA LEU A 939 -5.86 -32.77 -15.17
C LEU A 939 -6.03 -32.41 -16.66
N ILE A 940 -4.94 -32.30 -17.42
CA ILE A 940 -5.00 -32.12 -18.88
C ILE A 940 -5.63 -33.35 -19.54
N MET A 941 -5.21 -34.56 -19.17
CA MET A 941 -5.80 -35.80 -19.72
C MET A 941 -7.30 -35.88 -19.43
N MET A 942 -7.73 -35.54 -18.21
CA MET A 942 -9.15 -35.45 -17.87
C MET A 942 -9.87 -34.40 -18.75
N SER A 943 -9.28 -33.22 -18.96
CA SER A 943 -9.87 -32.16 -19.81
C SER A 943 -9.99 -32.58 -21.28
N LYS A 944 -9.11 -33.48 -21.73
CA LYS A 944 -9.16 -34.13 -23.07
C LYS A 944 -10.07 -35.37 -23.12
N LEU A 945 -10.78 -35.70 -22.03
CA LEU A 945 -11.57 -36.93 -21.84
C LEU A 945 -10.77 -38.24 -21.96
N LYS A 946 -9.44 -38.19 -21.76
CA LYS A 946 -8.55 -39.35 -21.75
C LYS A 946 -8.42 -39.94 -20.35
N TRP A 947 -9.50 -40.55 -19.88
CA TRP A 947 -9.64 -40.96 -18.48
C TRP A 947 -8.65 -42.04 -18.06
N LYS A 948 -8.30 -42.98 -18.96
CA LYS A 948 -7.32 -44.05 -18.66
C LYS A 948 -5.90 -43.50 -18.49
N ASP A 949 -5.50 -42.57 -19.34
CA ASP A 949 -4.20 -41.88 -19.23
C ASP A 949 -4.12 -41.08 -17.92
N ALA A 950 -5.22 -40.42 -17.53
CA ALA A 950 -5.31 -39.74 -16.25
C ALA A 950 -5.14 -40.70 -15.06
N LEU A 951 -5.80 -41.88 -15.08
CA LEU A 951 -5.66 -42.91 -14.04
C LEU A 951 -4.22 -43.41 -13.88
N GLN A 952 -3.51 -43.62 -14.98
CA GLN A 952 -2.10 -44.01 -14.94
C GLN A 952 -1.24 -42.93 -14.25
N LEU A 953 -1.49 -41.66 -14.57
CA LEU A 953 -0.80 -40.53 -13.94
C LEU A 953 -1.14 -40.38 -12.44
N TRP A 954 -2.40 -40.60 -12.05
CA TRP A 954 -2.80 -40.60 -10.64
C TRP A 954 -2.12 -41.70 -9.82
N SER A 955 -1.92 -42.87 -10.41
CA SER A 955 -1.18 -43.97 -9.79
C SER A 955 0.31 -43.62 -9.61
N TYR A 956 0.94 -42.97 -10.61
CA TYR A 956 2.32 -42.48 -10.45
C TYR A 956 2.48 -41.41 -9.37
N LEU A 957 1.41 -40.71 -9.01
CA LEU A 957 1.39 -39.72 -7.94
C LEU A 957 1.13 -40.30 -6.56
N GLU A 958 0.86 -41.61 -6.45
CA GLU A 958 0.37 -42.26 -5.22
C GLU A 958 -0.90 -41.56 -4.66
N LYS A 959 -1.70 -40.97 -5.57
CA LYS A 959 -2.98 -40.33 -5.27
C LYS A 959 -4.16 -41.16 -5.77
N ASP A 960 -3.98 -42.47 -5.93
CA ASP A 960 -4.97 -43.46 -6.32
C ASP A 960 -5.81 -43.94 -5.12
N SER A 961 -6.32 -43.00 -4.33
CA SER A 961 -7.11 -43.26 -3.12
C SER A 961 -8.52 -42.68 -3.22
N LYS A 962 -9.42 -43.14 -2.33
CA LYS A 962 -10.79 -42.59 -2.20
C LYS A 962 -10.83 -41.10 -1.81
N ASP A 963 -9.74 -40.59 -1.24
CA ASP A 963 -9.66 -39.20 -0.79
C ASP A 963 -9.31 -38.23 -1.93
N ASN A 964 -8.90 -38.75 -3.10
CA ASN A 964 -8.66 -37.96 -4.30
C ASN A 964 -9.90 -37.96 -5.22
N LEU A 965 -10.68 -36.88 -5.14
CA LEU A 965 -11.85 -36.62 -5.98
C LEU A 965 -11.61 -36.87 -7.47
N TYR A 966 -10.54 -36.31 -8.03
CA TYR A 966 -10.26 -36.38 -9.46
C TYR A 966 -9.93 -37.81 -9.92
N TYR A 967 -9.32 -38.61 -9.04
CA TYR A 967 -9.10 -40.04 -9.29
C TYR A 967 -10.42 -40.82 -9.30
N CYS A 968 -11.30 -40.61 -8.32
CA CYS A 968 -12.62 -41.25 -8.28
C CYS A 968 -13.47 -40.89 -9.51
N ILE A 969 -13.42 -39.63 -9.96
CA ILE A 969 -14.07 -39.18 -11.19
C ILE A 969 -13.46 -39.88 -12.40
N SER A 970 -12.13 -39.95 -12.49
CA SER A 970 -11.45 -40.66 -13.58
C SER A 970 -11.84 -42.14 -13.62
N LEU A 971 -11.99 -42.81 -12.48
CA LEU A 971 -12.46 -44.20 -12.40
C LEU A 971 -13.90 -44.33 -12.93
N ALA A 972 -14.77 -43.38 -12.57
CA ALA A 972 -16.17 -43.41 -12.95
C ALA A 972 -16.34 -43.29 -14.46
N PHE A 973 -15.68 -42.30 -15.06
CA PHE A 973 -15.72 -42.07 -16.51
C PHE A 973 -14.92 -43.11 -17.31
N ALA A 974 -13.87 -43.69 -16.76
CA ALA A 974 -13.15 -44.81 -17.38
C ALA A 974 -13.90 -46.14 -17.33
N GLY A 975 -14.94 -46.26 -16.49
CA GLY A 975 -15.71 -47.51 -16.31
C GLY A 975 -15.02 -48.56 -15.43
N GLU A 976 -14.17 -48.15 -14.49
CA GLU A 976 -13.40 -49.04 -13.60
C GLU A 976 -14.23 -49.52 -12.40
N GLN A 977 -15.28 -50.29 -12.69
CA GLN A 977 -16.34 -50.67 -11.75
C GLN A 977 -15.84 -51.45 -10.53
N LEU A 978 -14.89 -52.36 -10.71
CA LEU A 978 -14.35 -53.20 -9.63
C LEU A 978 -13.60 -52.35 -8.59
N LYS A 979 -12.78 -51.41 -9.05
CA LYS A 979 -12.02 -50.51 -8.17
C LYS A 979 -12.95 -49.59 -7.39
N LEU A 980 -13.94 -48.98 -8.05
CA LEU A 980 -14.94 -48.14 -7.39
C LEU A 980 -15.79 -48.90 -6.38
N LYS A 981 -16.17 -50.14 -6.70
CA LYS A 981 -16.91 -51.00 -5.78
C LYS A 981 -16.12 -51.24 -4.49
N HIS A 982 -14.85 -51.63 -4.61
CA HIS A 982 -13.95 -51.80 -3.46
C HIS A 982 -13.82 -50.51 -2.63
N LEU A 983 -13.64 -49.34 -3.26
CA LEU A 983 -13.56 -48.06 -2.56
C LEU A 983 -14.88 -47.67 -1.87
N SER A 984 -16.03 -48.03 -2.47
CA SER A 984 -17.35 -47.73 -1.92
C SER A 984 -17.75 -48.65 -0.75
N ASP A 985 -17.28 -49.90 -0.76
CA ASP A 985 -17.58 -50.89 0.28
C ASP A 985 -16.87 -50.57 1.62
N ASP A 986 -15.72 -49.89 1.56
CA ASP A 986 -14.95 -49.43 2.73
C ASP A 986 -15.58 -48.24 3.49
N ASN A 987 -16.60 -47.58 2.93
CA ASN A 987 -17.24 -46.42 3.55
C ASN A 987 -18.73 -46.32 3.18
N ALA A 988 -19.56 -47.15 3.81
CA ALA A 988 -20.98 -47.32 3.48
C ALA A 988 -21.85 -46.04 3.52
N ASN A 989 -21.33 -44.92 4.04
CA ASN A 989 -22.03 -43.62 4.11
C ASN A 989 -21.52 -42.58 3.10
N ASP A 990 -20.61 -42.92 2.18
CA ASP A 990 -20.09 -41.99 1.18
C ASP A 990 -20.97 -41.98 -0.09
N ASP A 991 -21.90 -41.04 -0.16
CA ASP A 991 -22.84 -40.91 -1.27
C ASP A 991 -22.17 -40.45 -2.58
N PHE A 992 -21.01 -39.79 -2.51
CA PHE A 992 -20.23 -39.40 -3.68
C PHE A 992 -19.60 -40.63 -4.35
N LEU A 993 -18.95 -41.51 -3.57
CA LEU A 993 -18.36 -42.75 -4.11
C LEU A 993 -19.42 -43.70 -4.67
N LYS A 994 -20.59 -43.80 -4.02
CA LYS A 994 -21.73 -44.56 -4.56
C LYS A 994 -22.19 -44.02 -5.90
N MET A 995 -22.29 -42.69 -6.03
CA MET A 995 -22.67 -42.06 -7.30
C MET A 995 -21.63 -42.34 -8.38
N CYS A 996 -20.33 -42.25 -8.07
CA CYS A 996 -19.25 -42.62 -8.99
C CYS A 996 -19.35 -44.08 -9.44
N TYR A 997 -19.62 -45.01 -8.52
CA TYR A 997 -19.82 -46.41 -8.83
C TYR A 997 -21.02 -46.64 -9.76
N LEU A 998 -22.19 -46.08 -9.41
CA LEU A 998 -23.41 -46.19 -10.24
C LEU A 998 -23.21 -45.60 -11.63
N PHE A 999 -22.47 -44.49 -11.73
CA PHE A 999 -22.11 -43.88 -13.00
C PHE A 999 -21.20 -44.80 -13.84
N SER A 1000 -20.23 -45.48 -13.22
CA SER A 1000 -19.30 -46.39 -13.90
C SER A 1000 -19.97 -47.63 -14.50
N ILE A 1001 -21.08 -48.09 -13.91
CA ILE A 1001 -21.91 -49.19 -14.44
C ILE A 1001 -22.99 -48.69 -15.41
N ARG A 1002 -23.11 -47.38 -15.63
CA ARG A 1002 -24.10 -46.73 -16.51
C ARG A 1002 -25.56 -46.99 -16.09
N ASP A 1003 -25.82 -47.09 -14.80
CA ASP A 1003 -27.16 -47.27 -14.24
C ASP A 1003 -27.78 -45.91 -13.86
N TRP A 1004 -28.27 -45.20 -14.89
CA TRP A 1004 -28.72 -43.81 -14.76
C TRP A 1004 -29.93 -43.65 -13.84
N ASP A 1005 -30.87 -44.60 -13.87
CA ASP A 1005 -32.02 -44.62 -12.98
C ASP A 1005 -31.60 -44.70 -11.51
N LYS A 1006 -30.61 -45.52 -11.17
CA LYS A 1006 -30.09 -45.56 -9.79
C LYS A 1006 -29.31 -44.31 -9.41
N VAL A 1007 -28.59 -43.68 -10.34
CA VAL A 1007 -27.94 -42.37 -10.09
C VAL A 1007 -28.99 -41.32 -9.72
N VAL A 1008 -30.09 -41.25 -10.48
CA VAL A 1008 -31.22 -40.34 -10.21
C VAL A 1008 -31.87 -40.63 -8.87
N ASN A 1009 -32.23 -41.90 -8.60
CA ASN A 1009 -32.83 -42.29 -7.33
C ASN A 1009 -31.94 -41.98 -6.11
N LEU A 1010 -30.62 -42.13 -6.26
CA LEU A 1010 -29.65 -41.77 -5.23
C LEU A 1010 -29.63 -40.25 -5.01
N TRP A 1011 -29.61 -39.45 -6.08
CA TRP A 1011 -29.65 -38.00 -5.98
C TRP A 1011 -30.93 -37.49 -5.31
N ASP A 1012 -32.10 -37.99 -5.71
CA ASP A 1012 -33.38 -37.59 -5.12
C ASP A 1012 -33.45 -37.90 -3.63
N ARG A 1013 -32.73 -38.94 -3.17
CA ARG A 1013 -32.58 -39.23 -1.74
C ARG A 1013 -31.71 -38.18 -1.05
N ILE A 1014 -30.57 -37.83 -1.66
CA ILE A 1014 -29.62 -36.84 -1.13
C ILE A 1014 -30.28 -35.46 -1.05
N GLU A 1015 -30.97 -35.02 -2.10
CA GLU A 1015 -31.67 -33.73 -2.15
C GLU A 1015 -32.75 -33.61 -1.07
N ARG A 1016 -33.44 -34.72 -0.74
CA ARG A 1016 -34.48 -34.75 0.31
C ARG A 1016 -33.94 -34.80 1.73
N LEU A 1017 -32.88 -35.57 1.98
CA LEU A 1017 -32.37 -35.84 3.33
C LEU A 1017 -31.23 -34.90 3.75
N GLY A 1018 -30.67 -34.14 2.80
CA GLY A 1018 -29.46 -33.34 3.01
C GLY A 1018 -28.19 -34.19 2.90
N PHE A 1019 -27.06 -33.52 2.72
CA PHE A 1019 -25.74 -34.15 2.72
C PHE A 1019 -25.39 -34.60 4.15
N GLY A 1020 -24.64 -35.70 4.29
CA GLY A 1020 -24.05 -36.07 5.58
C GLY A 1020 -23.08 -34.98 6.07
N GLU A 1021 -22.89 -34.87 7.39
CA GLU A 1021 -22.08 -33.82 8.03
C GLU A 1021 -20.60 -33.78 7.59
N ASP A 1022 -20.10 -34.82 6.88
CA ASP A 1022 -18.70 -35.00 6.50
C ASP A 1022 -18.39 -34.84 4.98
N ILE A 1023 -19.35 -34.45 4.14
CA ILE A 1023 -19.10 -34.32 2.68
C ILE A 1023 -18.44 -32.96 2.39
N LYS A 1024 -17.25 -32.98 1.77
CA LYS A 1024 -16.60 -31.77 1.27
C LYS A 1024 -17.49 -31.08 0.24
N GLN A 1025 -17.63 -29.76 0.36
CA GLN A 1025 -18.47 -28.94 -0.51
C GLN A 1025 -18.14 -29.10 -2.01
N GLU A 1026 -16.88 -29.35 -2.35
CA GLU A 1026 -16.42 -29.65 -3.73
C GLU A 1026 -17.08 -30.91 -4.32
N TYR A 1027 -17.34 -31.92 -3.48
CA TYR A 1027 -17.94 -33.19 -3.92
C TYR A 1027 -19.41 -32.97 -4.27
N THR A 1028 -20.11 -32.17 -3.47
CA THR A 1028 -21.50 -31.77 -3.70
C THR A 1028 -21.68 -31.09 -5.06
N HIS A 1029 -20.80 -30.15 -5.42
CA HIS A 1029 -20.91 -29.48 -6.71
C HIS A 1029 -20.67 -30.45 -7.87
N MET A 1030 -19.66 -31.33 -7.79
CA MET A 1030 -19.39 -32.28 -8.87
C MET A 1030 -20.54 -33.29 -9.09
N MET A 1031 -21.27 -33.67 -8.05
CA MET A 1031 -22.46 -34.53 -8.19
C MET A 1031 -23.54 -33.89 -9.08
N LEU A 1032 -23.64 -32.56 -9.14
CA LEU A 1032 -24.56 -31.85 -10.05
C LEU A 1032 -24.25 -32.14 -11.53
N LEU A 1033 -22.98 -32.32 -11.89
CA LEU A 1033 -22.60 -32.71 -13.25
C LEU A 1033 -22.97 -34.16 -13.54
N PHE A 1034 -22.75 -35.06 -12.59
CA PHE A 1034 -23.11 -36.48 -12.71
C PHE A 1034 -24.61 -36.66 -12.89
N ILE A 1035 -25.42 -35.97 -12.08
CA ILE A 1035 -26.87 -36.06 -12.16
C ILE A 1035 -27.41 -35.40 -13.44
N SER A 1036 -26.86 -34.26 -13.85
CA SER A 1036 -27.21 -33.66 -15.16
C SER A 1036 -26.96 -34.64 -16.30
N HIS A 1037 -25.81 -35.31 -16.29
CA HIS A 1037 -25.45 -36.28 -17.31
C HIS A 1037 -26.40 -37.48 -17.31
N ALA A 1038 -26.75 -38.01 -16.14
CA ALA A 1038 -27.73 -39.08 -16.01
C ALA A 1038 -29.11 -38.66 -16.55
N TYR A 1039 -29.61 -37.47 -16.17
CA TYR A 1039 -30.89 -36.95 -16.66
C TYR A 1039 -30.91 -36.78 -18.18
N ARG A 1040 -29.81 -36.30 -18.78
CA ARG A 1040 -29.70 -36.19 -20.25
C ARG A 1040 -29.79 -37.56 -20.91
N LEU A 1041 -29.12 -38.58 -20.36
CA LEU A 1041 -29.09 -39.93 -20.93
C LEU A 1041 -30.41 -40.70 -20.76
N ILE A 1042 -31.28 -40.31 -19.83
CA ILE A 1042 -32.66 -40.81 -19.74
C ILE A 1042 -33.68 -39.89 -20.45
N HIS A 1043 -33.21 -38.96 -21.28
CA HIS A 1043 -34.02 -38.02 -22.08
C HIS A 1043 -34.87 -37.03 -21.26
N SER A 1044 -34.48 -36.76 -20.01
CA SER A 1044 -35.09 -35.70 -19.17
C SER A 1044 -34.30 -34.40 -19.29
N TYR A 1045 -34.48 -33.72 -20.41
CA TYR A 1045 -33.64 -32.56 -20.78
C TYR A 1045 -33.83 -31.33 -19.88
N ASP A 1046 -35.05 -31.10 -19.37
CA ASP A 1046 -35.34 -29.96 -18.49
C ASP A 1046 -34.63 -30.10 -17.14
N GLU A 1047 -34.63 -31.29 -16.54
CA GLU A 1047 -33.91 -31.57 -15.30
C GLU A 1047 -32.39 -31.51 -15.53
N ALA A 1048 -31.89 -32.05 -16.65
CA ALA A 1048 -30.48 -31.92 -17.00
C ALA A 1048 -30.05 -30.44 -17.08
N HIS A 1049 -30.86 -29.59 -17.74
CA HIS A 1049 -30.59 -28.16 -17.82
C HIS A 1049 -30.59 -27.46 -16.45
N LYS A 1050 -31.57 -27.78 -15.60
CA LYS A 1050 -31.70 -27.25 -14.24
C LYS A 1050 -30.41 -27.46 -13.42
N TYR A 1051 -29.86 -28.67 -13.42
CA TYR A 1051 -28.66 -28.97 -12.63
C TYR A 1051 -27.38 -28.35 -13.21
N LEU A 1052 -27.30 -28.13 -14.53
CA LEU A 1052 -26.21 -27.37 -15.15
C LEU A 1052 -26.23 -25.90 -14.74
N LEU A 1053 -27.43 -25.28 -14.72
CA LEU A 1053 -27.59 -23.90 -14.23
C LEU A 1053 -27.25 -23.78 -12.75
N GLU A 1054 -27.60 -24.79 -11.94
CA GLU A 1054 -27.24 -24.83 -10.53
C GLU A 1054 -25.73 -24.95 -10.35
N TYR A 1055 -25.06 -25.82 -11.14
CA TYR A 1055 -23.61 -25.95 -11.12
C TYR A 1055 -22.88 -24.64 -11.47
N GLU A 1056 -23.33 -23.92 -12.52
CA GLU A 1056 -22.70 -22.66 -12.95
C GLU A 1056 -22.72 -21.54 -11.90
N LYS A 1057 -23.59 -21.63 -10.87
CA LYS A 1057 -23.58 -20.69 -9.73
C LYS A 1057 -22.34 -20.86 -8.84
N TYR A 1058 -21.77 -22.06 -8.81
CA TYR A 1058 -20.60 -22.39 -8.00
C TYR A 1058 -19.30 -22.24 -8.78
N GLU A 1059 -19.25 -22.78 -10.01
CA GLU A 1059 -18.04 -22.75 -10.85
C GLU A 1059 -18.37 -22.31 -12.28
N SER A 1060 -18.25 -21.01 -12.54
CA SER A 1060 -18.48 -20.45 -13.87
C SER A 1060 -17.35 -20.81 -14.84
N GLY A 1061 -17.69 -21.38 -15.99
CA GLY A 1061 -16.71 -21.65 -17.04
C GLY A 1061 -15.90 -22.94 -16.87
N ASN A 1062 -16.30 -23.82 -15.95
CA ASN A 1062 -15.77 -25.18 -15.87
C ASN A 1062 -15.95 -25.93 -17.20
N ILE A 1063 -14.89 -26.60 -17.64
CA ILE A 1063 -14.87 -27.29 -18.94
C ILE A 1063 -15.89 -28.43 -19.04
N PHE A 1064 -16.02 -29.25 -17.99
CA PHE A 1064 -16.93 -30.39 -17.98
C PHE A 1064 -18.39 -29.92 -18.02
N CYS A 1065 -18.71 -28.84 -17.31
CA CYS A 1065 -20.02 -28.20 -17.41
C CYS A 1065 -20.30 -27.70 -18.83
N ARG A 1066 -19.35 -27.00 -19.47
CA ARG A 1066 -19.50 -26.50 -20.85
C ARG A 1066 -19.72 -27.65 -21.85
N TYR A 1067 -18.98 -28.74 -21.69
CA TYR A 1067 -19.12 -29.97 -22.47
C TYR A 1067 -20.48 -30.63 -22.27
N GLU A 1068 -21.00 -30.65 -21.05
CA GLU A 1068 -22.31 -31.21 -20.76
C GLU A 1068 -23.44 -30.32 -21.33
N ILE A 1069 -23.33 -29.00 -21.24
CA ILE A 1069 -24.26 -28.06 -21.88
C ILE A 1069 -24.21 -28.22 -23.41
N ALA A 1070 -23.02 -28.37 -23.99
CA ALA A 1070 -22.87 -28.61 -25.43
C ALA A 1070 -23.50 -29.95 -25.84
N SER A 1071 -23.36 -30.99 -25.03
CA SER A 1071 -24.00 -32.29 -25.26
C SER A 1071 -25.52 -32.19 -25.20
N LEU A 1072 -26.08 -31.53 -24.18
CA LEU A 1072 -27.52 -31.31 -24.09
C LEU A 1072 -28.05 -30.50 -25.27
N ALA A 1073 -27.35 -29.43 -25.64
CA ALA A 1073 -27.70 -28.61 -26.80
C ALA A 1073 -27.64 -29.40 -28.12
N PHE A 1074 -26.72 -30.36 -28.24
CA PHE A 1074 -26.61 -31.23 -29.40
C PHE A 1074 -27.82 -32.16 -29.52
N GLU A 1075 -28.24 -32.79 -28.42
CA GLU A 1075 -29.44 -33.65 -28.37
C GLU A 1075 -30.74 -32.86 -28.66
N CYS A 1076 -30.78 -31.58 -28.27
CA CYS A 1076 -31.91 -30.69 -28.57
C CYS A 1076 -31.79 -29.94 -29.91
N GLU A 1077 -30.82 -30.29 -30.77
CA GLU A 1077 -30.57 -29.66 -32.07
C GLU A 1077 -30.34 -28.13 -32.02
N ASN A 1078 -29.87 -27.60 -30.88
CA ASN A 1078 -29.56 -26.19 -30.70
C ASN A 1078 -28.11 -25.89 -31.15
N TRP A 1079 -27.89 -25.87 -32.47
CA TRP A 1079 -26.57 -25.76 -33.10
C TRP A 1079 -25.78 -24.51 -32.69
N GLN A 1080 -26.48 -23.37 -32.52
CA GLN A 1080 -25.84 -22.11 -32.12
C GLN A 1080 -25.27 -22.22 -30.69
N LYS A 1081 -26.02 -22.87 -29.79
CA LYS A 1081 -25.58 -23.10 -28.41
C LYS A 1081 -24.40 -24.08 -28.38
N VAL A 1082 -24.43 -25.18 -29.14
CA VAL A 1082 -23.31 -26.13 -29.28
C VAL A 1082 -22.01 -25.39 -29.61
N ILE A 1083 -22.00 -24.59 -30.69
CA ILE A 1083 -20.82 -23.82 -31.10
C ILE A 1083 -20.37 -22.87 -29.99
N SER A 1084 -21.28 -22.09 -29.41
CA SER A 1084 -20.93 -21.08 -28.40
C SER A 1084 -20.27 -21.70 -27.16
N GLN A 1085 -20.75 -22.87 -26.72
CA GLN A 1085 -20.24 -23.54 -25.53
C GLN A 1085 -18.88 -24.19 -25.80
N LEU A 1086 -18.71 -24.83 -26.95
CA LEU A 1086 -17.43 -25.46 -27.32
C LEU A 1086 -16.33 -24.43 -27.56
N GLN A 1087 -16.62 -23.30 -28.20
CA GLN A 1087 -15.68 -22.18 -28.35
C GLN A 1087 -15.30 -21.54 -27.00
N SER A 1088 -16.23 -21.56 -26.04
CA SER A 1088 -15.95 -21.08 -24.68
C SER A 1088 -15.12 -22.08 -23.86
N ALA A 1089 -15.33 -23.39 -24.08
CA ALA A 1089 -14.61 -24.46 -23.42
C ALA A 1089 -13.17 -24.61 -23.94
N CYS A 1090 -12.99 -24.45 -25.25
CA CYS A 1090 -11.73 -24.69 -25.94
C CYS A 1090 -11.46 -23.58 -26.95
N LYS A 1091 -10.53 -22.66 -26.64
CA LYS A 1091 -10.13 -21.61 -27.58
C LYS A 1091 -9.40 -22.18 -28.80
N ASP A 1092 -8.57 -23.19 -28.59
CA ASP A 1092 -7.94 -23.95 -29.67
C ASP A 1092 -8.85 -25.10 -30.08
N LEU A 1093 -9.76 -24.86 -31.02
CA LEU A 1093 -10.71 -25.88 -31.48
C LEU A 1093 -10.02 -27.13 -32.04
N SER A 1094 -8.77 -27.03 -32.50
CA SER A 1094 -7.98 -28.19 -32.95
C SER A 1094 -7.60 -29.16 -31.81
N SER A 1095 -7.70 -28.70 -30.56
CA SER A 1095 -7.46 -29.48 -29.34
C SER A 1095 -8.73 -30.09 -28.73
N LEU A 1096 -9.91 -29.90 -29.35
CA LEU A 1096 -11.15 -30.49 -28.86
C LEU A 1096 -11.09 -32.03 -28.81
N PRO A 1097 -11.70 -32.67 -27.80
CA PRO A 1097 -11.94 -34.12 -27.84
C PRO A 1097 -12.73 -34.51 -29.09
N VAL A 1098 -12.43 -35.68 -29.67
CA VAL A 1098 -12.95 -36.11 -30.99
C VAL A 1098 -14.48 -36.06 -31.05
N MET A 1099 -15.16 -36.51 -29.97
CA MET A 1099 -16.63 -36.43 -29.86
C MET A 1099 -17.15 -35.00 -29.99
N PHE A 1100 -16.51 -34.03 -29.32
CA PHE A 1100 -16.94 -32.63 -29.38
C PHE A 1100 -16.54 -31.94 -30.67
N MET A 1101 -15.43 -32.36 -31.29
CA MET A 1101 -15.11 -31.95 -32.66
C MET A 1101 -16.20 -32.42 -33.64
N TYR A 1102 -16.70 -33.65 -33.48
CA TYR A 1102 -17.85 -34.13 -34.26
C TYR A 1102 -19.10 -33.28 -34.02
N TYR A 1103 -19.44 -32.96 -32.76
CA TYR A 1103 -20.57 -32.08 -32.44
C TYR A 1103 -20.42 -30.69 -33.07
N TYR A 1104 -19.21 -30.13 -33.03
CA TYR A 1104 -18.89 -28.85 -33.66
C TYR A 1104 -19.06 -28.90 -35.18
N VAL A 1105 -18.52 -29.92 -35.85
CA VAL A 1105 -18.62 -30.11 -37.31
C VAL A 1105 -20.09 -30.19 -37.75
N VAL A 1106 -20.90 -30.99 -37.06
CA VAL A 1106 -22.34 -31.13 -37.38
C VAL A 1106 -23.07 -29.79 -37.20
N ALA A 1107 -22.87 -29.13 -36.06
CA ALA A 1107 -23.50 -27.84 -35.77
C ALA A 1107 -23.07 -26.73 -36.74
N ALA A 1108 -21.78 -26.69 -37.10
CA ALA A 1108 -21.22 -25.71 -38.02
C ALA A 1108 -21.75 -25.90 -39.44
N GLN A 1109 -21.83 -27.13 -39.92
CA GLN A 1109 -22.42 -27.44 -41.23
C GLN A 1109 -23.92 -27.12 -41.25
N ALA A 1110 -24.67 -27.44 -40.19
CA ALA A 1110 -26.09 -27.08 -40.08
C ALA A 1110 -26.32 -25.56 -40.12
N LEU A 1111 -25.34 -24.77 -39.68
CA LEU A 1111 -25.35 -23.31 -39.71
C LEU A 1111 -24.64 -22.71 -40.93
N ASN A 1112 -24.27 -23.52 -41.93
CA ASN A 1112 -23.56 -23.10 -43.15
C ASN A 1112 -22.24 -22.34 -42.89
N LYS A 1113 -21.48 -22.75 -41.86
CA LYS A 1113 -20.14 -22.22 -41.60
C LYS A 1113 -19.07 -23.05 -42.33
N ASP A 1114 -18.10 -22.36 -42.92
CA ASP A 1114 -16.90 -22.99 -43.49
C ASP A 1114 -15.97 -23.47 -42.37
N ILE A 1115 -15.57 -24.74 -42.43
CA ILE A 1115 -14.77 -25.44 -41.43
C ILE A 1115 -13.63 -26.26 -42.05
N ASP A 1116 -13.38 -26.13 -43.36
CA ASP A 1116 -12.38 -26.96 -44.06
C ASP A 1116 -10.97 -26.73 -43.50
N TYR A 1117 -10.61 -25.47 -43.28
CA TYR A 1117 -9.31 -25.11 -42.68
C TYR A 1117 -9.16 -25.68 -41.27
N LEU A 1118 -10.20 -25.55 -40.43
CA LEU A 1118 -10.19 -26.05 -39.06
C LEU A 1118 -10.02 -27.58 -39.04
N PHE A 1119 -10.69 -28.29 -39.94
CA PHE A 1119 -10.56 -29.74 -40.03
C PHE A 1119 -9.14 -30.15 -40.46
N GLN A 1120 -8.57 -29.50 -41.47
CA GLN A 1120 -7.16 -29.74 -41.87
C GLN A 1120 -6.18 -29.50 -40.71
N GLU A 1121 -6.39 -28.43 -39.95
CA GLU A 1121 -5.59 -28.15 -38.76
C GLU A 1121 -5.76 -29.23 -37.69
N TYR A 1122 -6.99 -29.66 -37.42
CA TYR A 1122 -7.31 -30.75 -36.48
C TYR A 1122 -6.61 -32.06 -36.86
N GLU A 1123 -6.64 -32.45 -38.14
CA GLU A 1123 -5.96 -33.65 -38.62
C GLU A 1123 -4.44 -33.58 -38.45
N SER A 1124 -3.84 -32.41 -38.73
CA SER A 1124 -2.39 -32.24 -38.64
C SER A 1124 -1.85 -32.35 -37.21
N LYS A 1125 -2.67 -31.97 -36.21
CA LYS A 1125 -2.26 -31.91 -34.79
C LYS A 1125 -2.62 -33.15 -33.98
N ASN A 1126 -3.53 -34.00 -34.48
CA ASN A 1126 -4.00 -35.17 -33.73
C ASN A 1126 -3.52 -36.47 -34.39
N ASN A 1127 -2.81 -37.30 -33.63
CA ASN A 1127 -2.31 -38.58 -34.11
C ASN A 1127 -3.43 -39.64 -34.16
N ILE A 1128 -3.99 -39.82 -35.35
CA ILE A 1128 -5.09 -40.75 -35.64
C ILE A 1128 -4.74 -42.20 -35.27
N ASN A 1129 -3.46 -42.60 -35.40
CA ASN A 1129 -3.01 -43.97 -35.11
C ASN A 1129 -3.00 -44.31 -33.61
N SER A 1130 -3.27 -43.33 -32.72
CA SER A 1130 -3.25 -43.49 -31.27
C SER A 1130 -4.62 -43.30 -30.61
N MET A 1131 -5.70 -43.25 -31.41
CA MET A 1131 -7.06 -43.04 -30.92
C MET A 1131 -7.64 -44.29 -30.26
N GLU A 1132 -8.44 -44.11 -29.22
CA GLU A 1132 -9.22 -45.19 -28.60
C GLU A 1132 -10.41 -45.59 -29.49
N HIS A 1133 -11.00 -46.77 -29.26
CA HIS A 1133 -12.12 -47.31 -30.05
C HIS A 1133 -13.26 -46.28 -30.28
N ASN A 1134 -13.72 -45.63 -29.22
CA ASN A 1134 -14.82 -44.65 -29.31
C ASN A 1134 -14.41 -43.41 -30.13
N ASP A 1135 -13.17 -42.96 -29.99
CA ASP A 1135 -12.64 -41.83 -30.76
C ASP A 1135 -12.56 -42.17 -32.25
N ILE A 1136 -12.15 -43.39 -32.60
CA ILE A 1136 -12.14 -43.87 -34.00
C ILE A 1136 -13.55 -43.83 -34.59
N SER A 1137 -14.57 -44.25 -33.83
CA SER A 1137 -15.98 -44.20 -34.25
C SER A 1137 -16.44 -42.77 -34.55
N TYR A 1138 -16.22 -41.82 -33.63
CA TYR A 1138 -16.56 -40.41 -33.86
C TYR A 1138 -15.75 -39.76 -34.99
N TYR A 1139 -14.46 -40.06 -35.08
CA TYR A 1139 -13.59 -39.53 -36.12
C TYR A 1139 -14.02 -40.01 -37.52
N SER A 1140 -14.40 -41.28 -37.63
CA SER A 1140 -14.94 -41.84 -38.88
C SER A 1140 -16.22 -41.11 -39.30
N ARG A 1141 -17.09 -40.75 -38.35
CA ARG A 1141 -18.28 -39.93 -38.62
C ARG A 1141 -17.92 -38.51 -39.08
N ILE A 1142 -16.83 -37.92 -38.58
CA ILE A 1142 -16.34 -36.63 -39.09
C ILE A 1142 -15.92 -36.79 -40.56
N LEU A 1143 -15.11 -37.80 -40.89
CA LEU A 1143 -14.67 -38.08 -42.26
C LEU A 1143 -15.84 -38.27 -43.23
N MET A 1144 -16.89 -38.98 -42.81
CA MET A 1144 -18.14 -39.13 -43.57
C MET A 1144 -18.78 -37.77 -43.89
N ARG A 1145 -18.79 -36.82 -42.93
CA ARG A 1145 -19.33 -35.46 -43.14
C ARG A 1145 -18.52 -34.61 -44.12
N PHE A 1146 -17.26 -34.99 -44.38
CA PHE A 1146 -16.40 -34.39 -45.41
C PHE A 1146 -16.31 -35.25 -46.68
N ASN A 1147 -17.22 -36.22 -46.86
CA ASN A 1147 -17.26 -37.14 -48.01
C ASN A 1147 -15.99 -38.02 -48.18
N ARG A 1148 -15.23 -38.25 -47.13
CA ARG A 1148 -14.04 -39.12 -47.12
C ARG A 1148 -14.42 -40.56 -46.76
N TRP A 1149 -15.28 -41.15 -47.58
CA TRP A 1149 -15.93 -42.44 -47.31
C TRP A 1149 -14.96 -43.63 -47.22
N ARG A 1150 -13.90 -43.65 -48.05
CA ARG A 1150 -12.88 -44.72 -48.04
C ARG A 1150 -12.12 -44.73 -46.72
N ASP A 1151 -11.61 -43.57 -46.31
CA ASP A 1151 -10.83 -43.42 -45.07
C ASP A 1151 -11.67 -43.77 -43.84
N ALA A 1152 -12.94 -43.33 -43.81
CA ALA A 1152 -13.89 -43.68 -42.75
C ALA A 1152 -14.15 -45.20 -42.69
N HIS A 1153 -14.30 -45.85 -43.85
CA HIS A 1153 -14.53 -47.29 -43.93
C HIS A 1153 -13.31 -48.09 -43.44
N GLU A 1154 -12.10 -47.70 -43.83
CA GLU A 1154 -10.86 -48.37 -43.38
C GLU A 1154 -10.72 -48.33 -41.86
N LEU A 1155 -10.98 -47.16 -41.25
CA LEU A 1155 -10.94 -47.00 -39.80
C LEU A 1155 -12.01 -47.82 -39.08
N LEU A 1156 -13.26 -47.77 -39.54
CA LEU A 1156 -14.37 -48.55 -38.94
C LEU A 1156 -14.15 -50.06 -39.09
N SER A 1157 -13.58 -50.50 -40.21
CA SER A 1157 -13.31 -51.92 -40.47
C SER A 1157 -12.17 -52.48 -39.61
N ALA A 1158 -11.28 -51.63 -39.11
CA ALA A 1158 -10.22 -52.01 -38.20
C ALA A 1158 -10.72 -52.21 -36.75
N LEU A 1159 -11.95 -51.79 -36.43
CA LEU A 1159 -12.56 -51.99 -35.11
C LEU A 1159 -13.14 -53.40 -34.99
N ASP A 1160 -12.86 -54.09 -33.88
CA ASP A 1160 -13.60 -55.29 -33.47
C ASP A 1160 -14.98 -54.86 -32.93
N SER A 1161 -15.90 -54.55 -33.84
CA SER A 1161 -17.13 -53.85 -33.51
C SER A 1161 -18.10 -54.70 -32.69
N LYS A 1162 -18.41 -54.22 -31.49
CA LYS A 1162 -19.44 -54.77 -30.59
C LYS A 1162 -20.69 -53.88 -30.52
N ASN A 1163 -20.79 -52.88 -31.41
CA ASN A 1163 -21.85 -51.89 -31.42
C ASN A 1163 -22.50 -51.84 -32.80
N TYR A 1164 -23.83 -51.98 -32.85
CA TYR A 1164 -24.56 -51.99 -34.11
C TYR A 1164 -24.41 -50.66 -34.89
N ASP A 1165 -24.27 -49.52 -34.19
CA ASP A 1165 -24.14 -48.22 -34.87
C ASP A 1165 -22.85 -48.11 -35.70
N GLU A 1166 -21.75 -48.73 -35.27
CA GLU A 1166 -20.50 -48.75 -36.02
C GLU A 1166 -20.63 -49.59 -37.30
N ILE A 1167 -21.29 -50.76 -37.20
CA ILE A 1167 -21.64 -51.62 -38.34
C ILE A 1167 -22.55 -50.85 -39.31
N TYR A 1168 -23.51 -50.10 -38.77
CA TYR A 1168 -24.36 -49.22 -39.55
C TYR A 1168 -23.58 -48.16 -40.32
N PHE A 1169 -22.65 -47.46 -39.67
CA PHE A 1169 -21.80 -46.46 -40.34
C PHE A 1169 -20.85 -47.09 -41.37
N GLN A 1170 -20.32 -48.29 -41.09
CA GLN A 1170 -19.48 -49.04 -42.03
C GLN A 1170 -20.28 -49.39 -43.30
N ALA A 1171 -21.53 -49.83 -43.14
CA ALA A 1171 -22.44 -50.11 -44.24
C ALA A 1171 -22.78 -48.84 -45.05
N ILE A 1172 -22.99 -47.69 -44.39
CA ILE A 1172 -23.17 -46.40 -45.09
C ILE A 1172 -21.95 -46.10 -45.96
N CYS A 1173 -20.74 -46.22 -45.42
CA CYS A 1173 -19.53 -45.92 -46.18
C CYS A 1173 -19.41 -46.80 -47.43
N LEU A 1174 -19.69 -48.11 -47.31
CA LEU A 1174 -19.71 -49.04 -48.45
C LEU A 1174 -20.77 -48.66 -49.50
N LYS A 1175 -21.97 -48.25 -49.05
CA LYS A 1175 -23.04 -47.79 -49.93
C LYS A 1175 -22.60 -46.55 -50.72
N GLU A 1176 -22.04 -45.54 -50.07
CA GLU A 1176 -21.60 -44.30 -50.71
C GLU A 1176 -20.36 -44.51 -51.62
N LEU A 1177 -19.57 -45.56 -51.37
CA LEU A 1177 -18.51 -46.02 -52.27
C LEU A 1177 -19.03 -46.85 -53.48
N GLY A 1178 -20.33 -47.17 -53.51
CA GLY A 1178 -20.97 -47.95 -54.56
C GLY A 1178 -20.94 -49.48 -54.37
N ASP A 1179 -20.44 -49.98 -53.23
CA ASP A 1179 -20.37 -51.40 -52.91
C ASP A 1179 -21.62 -51.87 -52.15
N ILE A 1180 -22.74 -51.91 -52.88
CA ILE A 1180 -24.07 -52.23 -52.34
C ILE A 1180 -24.13 -53.66 -51.76
N ASN A 1181 -23.43 -54.61 -52.38
CA ASN A 1181 -23.40 -56.01 -51.95
C ASN A 1181 -22.72 -56.16 -50.58
N ASN A 1182 -21.51 -55.62 -50.42
CA ASN A 1182 -20.82 -55.70 -49.13
C ASN A 1182 -21.52 -54.85 -48.07
N SER A 1183 -22.07 -53.69 -48.44
CA SER A 1183 -22.89 -52.87 -47.53
C SER A 1183 -24.07 -53.64 -46.94
N TYR A 1184 -24.81 -54.38 -47.79
CA TYR A 1184 -25.92 -55.22 -47.36
C TYR A 1184 -25.45 -56.41 -46.52
N TYR A 1185 -24.34 -57.05 -46.92
CA TYR A 1185 -23.75 -58.15 -46.17
C TYR A 1185 -23.34 -57.72 -44.75
N THR A 1186 -22.67 -56.57 -44.61
CA THR A 1186 -22.26 -56.01 -43.32
C THR A 1186 -23.42 -55.85 -42.33
N LEU A 1187 -24.61 -55.44 -42.79
CA LEU A 1187 -25.80 -55.27 -41.93
C LEU A 1187 -26.54 -56.59 -41.62
N THR A 1188 -26.34 -57.62 -42.44
CA THR A 1188 -27.05 -58.91 -42.33
C THR A 1188 -26.22 -59.99 -41.65
N SER A 1189 -24.88 -59.88 -41.67
CA SER A 1189 -23.96 -60.82 -41.05
C SER A 1189 -23.76 -60.62 -39.54
N THR A 1190 -24.30 -59.55 -38.96
CA THR A 1190 -24.17 -59.24 -37.53
C THR A 1190 -25.27 -59.90 -36.70
N THR A 1191 -24.93 -60.34 -35.48
CA THR A 1191 -25.88 -60.86 -34.48
C THR A 1191 -26.42 -59.79 -33.54
N LEU A 1192 -25.95 -58.54 -33.67
CA LEU A 1192 -26.38 -57.41 -32.86
C LEU A 1192 -27.77 -56.94 -33.28
N LEU A 1193 -28.55 -56.47 -32.29
CA LEU A 1193 -29.89 -55.93 -32.53
C LEU A 1193 -29.81 -54.67 -33.39
N PRO A 1194 -30.54 -54.62 -34.51
CA PRO A 1194 -30.45 -53.52 -35.45
C PRO A 1194 -31.18 -52.26 -34.96
N SER A 1195 -30.54 -51.10 -35.14
CA SER A 1195 -31.18 -49.80 -34.87
C SER A 1195 -32.26 -49.50 -35.92
N SER A 1196 -33.22 -48.62 -35.60
CA SER A 1196 -34.29 -48.24 -36.53
C SER A 1196 -33.76 -47.69 -37.86
N ASN A 1197 -32.70 -46.88 -37.79
CA ASN A 1197 -31.99 -46.38 -38.97
C ASN A 1197 -31.25 -47.49 -39.73
N GLY A 1198 -30.68 -48.45 -38.99
CA GLY A 1198 -30.08 -49.67 -39.54
C GLY A 1198 -31.07 -50.53 -40.31
N LEU A 1199 -32.24 -50.79 -39.74
CA LEU A 1199 -33.31 -51.56 -40.37
C LEU A 1199 -33.79 -50.90 -41.65
N ARG A 1200 -33.95 -49.57 -41.65
CA ARG A 1200 -34.32 -48.81 -42.84
C ARG A 1200 -33.25 -48.91 -43.94
N LEU A 1201 -31.98 -48.72 -43.59
CA LEU A 1201 -30.88 -48.84 -44.54
C LEU A 1201 -30.74 -50.27 -45.09
N ARG A 1202 -30.86 -51.28 -44.21
CA ARG A 1202 -30.85 -52.69 -44.60
C ARG A 1202 -31.97 -53.01 -45.57
N ALA A 1203 -33.16 -52.45 -45.35
CA ALA A 1203 -34.29 -52.62 -46.25
C ALA A 1203 -34.09 -51.95 -47.62
N ASP A 1204 -33.53 -50.74 -47.64
CA ASP A 1204 -33.24 -50.03 -48.90
C ASP A 1204 -32.11 -50.74 -49.69
N LEU A 1205 -31.08 -51.24 -49.01
CA LEU A 1205 -29.99 -52.01 -49.64
C LEU A 1205 -30.46 -53.38 -50.16
N ALA A 1206 -31.36 -54.06 -49.44
CA ALA A 1206 -31.98 -55.30 -49.90
C ALA A 1206 -32.73 -55.11 -51.22
N GLN A 1207 -33.47 -54.00 -51.37
CA GLN A 1207 -34.13 -53.66 -52.64
C GLN A 1207 -33.13 -53.42 -53.78
N LEU A 1208 -32.01 -52.75 -53.48
CA LEU A 1208 -30.95 -52.49 -54.46
C LEU A 1208 -30.20 -53.77 -54.88
N ASN A 1209 -30.28 -54.85 -54.09
CA ASN A 1209 -29.70 -56.17 -54.39
C ASN A 1209 -30.75 -57.18 -54.88
N ASP A 1210 -31.97 -56.74 -55.24
CA ASP A 1210 -33.10 -57.60 -55.64
C ASP A 1210 -33.53 -58.65 -54.57
N ASP A 1211 -33.12 -58.48 -53.31
CA ASP A 1211 -33.57 -59.30 -52.17
C ASP A 1211 -34.88 -58.73 -51.60
N TRP A 1212 -35.96 -58.90 -52.35
CA TRP A 1212 -37.29 -58.39 -51.98
C TRP A 1212 -37.79 -58.97 -50.64
N GLN A 1213 -37.43 -60.22 -50.32
CA GLN A 1213 -37.81 -60.89 -49.08
C GLN A 1213 -37.08 -60.29 -47.88
N GLY A 1214 -35.77 -60.04 -48.00
CA GLY A 1214 -34.97 -59.34 -46.99
C GLY A 1214 -35.41 -57.88 -46.79
N ALA A 1215 -35.84 -57.21 -47.87
CA ALA A 1215 -36.41 -55.86 -47.80
C ALA A 1215 -37.74 -55.84 -47.04
N TYR A 1216 -38.64 -56.79 -47.33
CA TYR A 1216 -39.92 -56.92 -46.63
C TYR A 1216 -39.71 -57.21 -45.13
N GLN A 1217 -38.83 -58.14 -44.78
CA GLN A 1217 -38.55 -58.47 -43.37
C GLN A 1217 -37.92 -57.31 -42.61
N SER A 1218 -36.99 -56.59 -43.20
CA SER A 1218 -36.35 -55.44 -42.56
C SER A 1218 -37.34 -54.28 -42.30
N TRP A 1219 -38.27 -54.04 -43.24
CA TRP A 1219 -39.37 -53.07 -43.02
C TRP A 1219 -40.37 -53.54 -41.95
N LEU A 1220 -40.66 -54.84 -41.91
CA LEU A 1220 -41.55 -55.42 -40.89
C LEU A 1220 -40.93 -55.30 -39.49
N GLU A 1221 -39.65 -55.64 -39.35
CA GLU A 1221 -38.90 -55.46 -38.10
C GLU A 1221 -38.81 -53.98 -37.68
N TYR A 1222 -38.59 -53.06 -38.62
CA TYR A 1222 -38.60 -51.62 -38.34
C TYR A 1222 -39.95 -51.16 -37.78
N LEU A 1223 -41.05 -51.60 -38.38
CA LEU A 1223 -42.41 -51.25 -37.95
C LEU A 1223 -42.80 -51.90 -36.60
N HIS A 1224 -42.22 -53.05 -36.26
CA HIS A 1224 -42.43 -53.69 -34.96
C HIS A 1224 -41.58 -53.08 -33.84
N SER A 1225 -40.42 -52.51 -34.17
CA SER A 1225 -39.47 -51.95 -33.19
C SER A 1225 -39.58 -50.43 -33.00
N SER A 1226 -40.14 -49.71 -33.96
CA SER A 1226 -40.32 -48.25 -33.93
C SER A 1226 -41.45 -47.83 -32.97
N SER A 1227 -41.19 -46.88 -32.07
CA SER A 1227 -42.18 -46.18 -31.25
C SER A 1227 -42.86 -45.00 -31.97
N GLU A 1228 -42.37 -44.61 -33.16
CA GLU A 1228 -42.98 -43.55 -33.97
C GLU A 1228 -44.34 -44.00 -34.53
N ALA A 1229 -45.28 -43.05 -34.63
CA ALA A 1229 -46.57 -43.28 -35.27
C ALA A 1229 -46.34 -43.80 -36.70
N ILE A 1230 -46.76 -45.04 -36.96
CA ILE A 1230 -46.63 -45.68 -38.26
C ILE A 1230 -47.27 -44.79 -39.33
N SER A 1231 -46.46 -44.18 -40.20
CA SER A 1231 -46.99 -43.35 -41.28
C SER A 1231 -47.74 -44.21 -42.30
N ALA A 1232 -48.82 -43.68 -42.88
CA ALA A 1232 -49.58 -44.37 -43.93
C ALA A 1232 -48.68 -44.78 -45.12
N GLU A 1233 -47.66 -43.98 -45.41
CA GLU A 1233 -46.65 -44.22 -46.44
C GLU A 1233 -45.78 -45.45 -46.13
N ASN A 1234 -45.37 -45.66 -44.87
CA ASN A 1234 -44.59 -46.83 -44.46
C ASN A 1234 -45.43 -48.13 -44.54
N ILE A 1235 -46.73 -48.05 -44.22
CA ILE A 1235 -47.66 -49.19 -44.38
C ILE A 1235 -47.84 -49.53 -45.86
N GLU A 1236 -48.03 -48.52 -46.71
CA GLU A 1236 -48.18 -48.71 -48.15
C GLU A 1236 -46.91 -49.31 -48.76
N LYS A 1237 -45.72 -48.83 -48.36
CA LYS A 1237 -44.43 -49.38 -48.77
C LYS A 1237 -44.28 -50.85 -48.37
N LEU A 1238 -44.66 -51.23 -47.14
CA LEU A 1238 -44.66 -52.63 -46.69
C LEU A 1238 -45.66 -53.49 -47.48
N GLN A 1239 -46.86 -52.98 -47.76
CA GLN A 1239 -47.87 -53.69 -48.55
C GLN A 1239 -47.41 -53.93 -49.99
N ARG A 1240 -46.76 -52.95 -50.63
CA ARG A 1240 -46.16 -53.10 -51.97
C ARG A 1240 -45.07 -54.16 -51.97
N LEU A 1241 -44.16 -54.14 -51.00
CA LEU A 1241 -43.11 -55.17 -50.86
C LEU A 1241 -43.71 -56.57 -50.63
N LYS A 1242 -44.79 -56.68 -49.85
CA LYS A 1242 -45.53 -57.94 -49.66
C LYS A 1242 -46.09 -58.50 -50.95
N ILE A 1243 -46.65 -57.64 -51.81
CA ILE A 1243 -47.17 -58.04 -53.13
C ILE A 1243 -46.02 -58.53 -54.01
N ILE A 1244 -44.89 -57.81 -54.04
CA ILE A 1244 -43.71 -58.17 -54.84
C ILE A 1244 -43.13 -59.54 -54.42
N CYS A 1245 -43.03 -59.81 -53.11
CA CYS A 1245 -42.56 -61.11 -52.58
C CYS A 1245 -43.53 -62.27 -52.88
N ASN A 1246 -44.84 -62.00 -52.89
CA ASN A 1246 -45.84 -63.01 -53.24
C ASN A 1246 -45.92 -63.27 -54.75
N SER A 1247 -45.48 -62.32 -55.60
CA SER A 1247 -45.35 -62.53 -57.04
C SER A 1247 -44.06 -63.25 -57.46
N SER A 1248 -42.97 -63.16 -56.69
CA SER A 1248 -41.71 -63.89 -56.98
C SER A 1248 -41.80 -65.38 -56.65
N THR A 1249 -42.66 -65.79 -55.72
CA THR A 1249 -42.99 -67.21 -55.47
C THR A 1249 -43.88 -67.84 -56.54
N ALA A 1250 -44.40 -67.04 -57.49
CA ALA A 1250 -45.12 -67.52 -58.66
C ALA A 1250 -44.23 -67.62 -59.92
N ILE A 1251 -42.94 -67.30 -59.83
CA ILE A 1251 -41.96 -67.45 -60.91
C ILE A 1251 -40.71 -68.16 -60.33
N HIS A 1252 -40.87 -69.40 -59.88
CA HIS A 1252 -39.81 -70.39 -59.91
C HIS A 1252 -40.38 -71.81 -60.08
#